data_AF-A0A229RE02-F1
#
_entry.id   AF-A0A229RE02-F1
#
_cell.length_a   1.000
_cell.length_b   1.000
_cell.length_c   1.000
_cell.angle_alpha   90.00
_cell.angle_beta   90.00
_cell.angle_gamma   90.00
#
_symmetry.space_group_name_H-M   'P 1'
#
loop_
_entity.id
_entity.type
_entity.pdbx_description
1 polymer ?
#
loop_
_entity_poly.entity_id
_entity_poly.type
_entity_poly.pdbx_seq_one_letter_code
_entity_poly.pdbx_strand_id
1 'polypeptide(L)'
;LEHHPSESTVDPGDGPWPVIISARTEAALHDQAARLAQYLRTHPETGIADVAHTLLNRARLGHRAAVVAADHDELVTALGGLTPAVAGGGKTAFVFSGQGSQRIGMGRELHGTYPLFREVFDEICGHFEFPLRDIVFGDTELALLDETRYTQAALFAVETALFRLLESFGLRPDFVAGHSVGEITAAHVAGALSLADACVLVAARGKLMHELPQGGAMIAIATSEQEALAALARHETAGLAAVNGPASVVISGEDHAVKAIARQFAERGCRTRRLRVSHAFHSPLMEPVLDEFATVLKGISFAEPEIPLVSTVTGELLTEHSAGHWIEQIPRPVRFHGAIETLQALGTSTLIEVGPDGVLAAAVDETLCVPVLRRDRGEVRALLEALAAVWARGIDVDWTPAFRGGYRHADLPTYAFQHERFWLETTAVEQKVESAGLAGLGHPFLDALVPLPDGGVVCTGRVSQWDSGPLTGAAVLDMVIHAGDQVGCPVVAELTLDTAPVVGDGITVQITVGGPGDNGHREVRVHSRHDDRWQEHARATLTPPCPGPAIAFSGDHLDVGLDHDPGAFGIHPRLVDAALGHRQPVVWRDVVLHADGARDLRVRHTPAGGLLATDRDDRPVLTIGSLRFGDLPPSRAVEGSLFDVAWVPARVDPSTSDFIVCEAGDGDARTVVARVLAALQEFGRAGGTDRLVVVTRGLVGPGSGDPVGNAVWGLVRSAQSEEPGRIFLADVDDPACRPPIGDEPQVAVRDGVVFVPRLRRVAGVASSPRWAAEGTVVVTGGTGALGTAVARHLATEHGVRHLLLLSRSGGTVDVPGARVVSCDVADRAALAAVLDGVPAEHPLTGVVHTAGVLDDGVIGALDRKRLDTVFAAKVDGAVNLHELTRDRDLAMFVLFSSAAGIIGSPGQGNYAAANGFLDGLAWRRRAEGLPATSLAWGPWETGMATGLDQRGPLRPLREADGMALFDLAAGTGRPVLAPMRLHPAAAEGTPPLLHELMPPKRRRASTATGEPFTARLSRLTGDQCADLLLNVVLDAAATVLGHRSATTIDPDIPFWDNGFTSLTAVEFRNRITGTTGLRLNAAVVYEQPTPRMLTNHLLETLSPEFATA
;
A
#
# COMPACT_ATOMS: atom_id res chain seq x y z
N LEU A 1 -4.91 31.20 16.22
CA LEU A 1 -6.01 32.17 16.44
C LEU A 1 -5.97 33.19 15.31
N GLU A 2 -7.15 33.45 14.71
CA GLU A 2 -7.48 34.43 13.64
C GLU A 2 -7.09 34.03 12.20
N HIS A 3 -7.94 34.10 11.15
CA HIS A 3 -9.38 34.29 10.95
C HIS A 3 -9.68 33.80 9.51
N HIS A 4 -10.69 32.93 9.36
CA HIS A 4 -11.08 32.30 8.09
C HIS A 4 -11.89 33.25 7.18
N PRO A 5 -11.75 33.17 5.84
CA PRO A 5 -12.76 33.72 4.94
C PRO A 5 -14.03 32.86 5.06
N SER A 6 -15.18 33.53 5.19
CA SER A 6 -16.49 32.91 5.37
C SER A 6 -16.90 32.11 4.12
N GLU A 7 -16.66 30.80 4.14
CA GLU A 7 -17.37 29.87 3.28
C GLU A 7 -18.83 29.80 3.73
N SER A 8 -19.74 29.99 2.78
CA SER A 8 -21.18 29.90 2.93
C SER A 8 -21.58 28.68 3.76
N THR A 9 -22.31 28.93 4.83
CA THR A 9 -22.98 27.91 5.65
C THR A 9 -24.05 27.22 4.82
N VAL A 10 -23.69 26.12 4.17
CA VAL A 10 -24.68 25.14 3.72
C VAL A 10 -24.99 24.29 4.93
N ASP A 11 -26.24 24.37 5.38
CA ASP A 11 -26.76 23.54 6.46
C ASP A 11 -26.60 22.06 6.06
N PRO A 12 -25.85 21.21 6.79
CA PRO A 12 -25.56 19.83 6.41
C PRO A 12 -26.81 18.93 6.34
N GLY A 13 -28.00 19.45 6.67
CA GLY A 13 -29.26 18.72 6.75
C GLY A 13 -29.48 18.16 8.15
N ASP A 14 -30.74 17.99 8.55
CA ASP A 14 -31.09 17.32 9.80
C ASP A 14 -30.79 15.81 9.69
N GLY A 15 -30.03 15.28 10.66
CA GLY A 15 -29.59 13.87 10.73
C GLY A 15 -30.75 12.86 10.84
N PRO A 16 -30.45 11.54 10.84
CA PRO A 16 -29.30 10.94 11.54
C PRO A 16 -28.10 10.55 10.66
N TRP A 17 -26.92 10.39 11.29
CA TRP A 17 -25.64 10.13 10.63
C TRP A 17 -24.97 8.82 11.08
N PRO A 18 -24.32 8.06 10.18
CA PRO A 18 -23.57 6.85 10.53
C PRO A 18 -22.15 7.16 11.00
N VAL A 19 -21.82 6.81 12.24
CA VAL A 19 -20.49 6.96 12.83
C VAL A 19 -19.81 5.61 12.94
N ILE A 20 -18.72 5.42 12.18
CA ILE A 20 -17.97 4.15 12.13
C ILE A 20 -16.68 4.23 12.95
N ILE A 21 -16.34 3.14 13.64
CA ILE A 21 -15.10 2.98 14.40
C ILE A 21 -14.51 1.61 14.10
N SER A 22 -13.20 1.56 13.85
CA SER A 22 -12.49 0.28 13.76
C SER A 22 -11.13 0.32 14.44
N ALA A 23 -10.69 -0.84 14.92
CA ALA A 23 -9.40 -1.02 15.55
C ALA A 23 -8.79 -2.41 15.27
N ARG A 24 -7.50 -2.57 15.61
CA ARG A 24 -6.78 -3.85 15.50
C ARG A 24 -7.17 -4.86 16.58
N THR A 25 -7.66 -4.38 17.73
CA THR A 25 -8.10 -5.22 18.85
C THR A 25 -9.40 -4.66 19.42
N GLU A 26 -10.18 -5.50 20.09
CA GLU A 26 -11.39 -5.10 20.82
C GLU A 26 -11.10 -4.01 21.87
N ALA A 27 -10.01 -4.15 22.63
CA ALA A 27 -9.58 -3.15 23.62
C ALA A 27 -9.29 -1.78 22.97
N ALA A 28 -8.56 -1.76 21.84
CA ALA A 28 -8.27 -0.51 21.13
C ALA A 28 -9.52 0.17 20.59
N LEU A 29 -10.55 -0.60 20.21
CA LEU A 29 -11.82 -0.06 19.74
C LEU A 29 -12.61 0.59 20.89
N HIS A 30 -12.68 -0.04 22.06
CA HIS A 30 -13.28 0.57 23.25
C HIS A 30 -12.56 1.84 23.68
N ASP A 31 -11.22 1.83 23.70
CA ASP A 31 -10.42 3.02 24.02
C ASP A 31 -10.65 4.14 22.98
N GLN A 32 -10.76 3.79 21.70
CA GLN A 32 -11.04 4.75 20.64
C GLN A 32 -12.44 5.37 20.80
N ALA A 33 -13.45 4.57 21.12
CA ALA A 33 -14.81 5.04 21.39
C ALA A 33 -14.86 5.96 22.62
N ALA A 34 -14.14 5.60 23.70
CA ALA A 34 -14.05 6.41 24.90
C ALA A 34 -13.36 7.77 24.65
N ARG A 35 -12.27 7.78 23.88
CA ARG A 35 -11.58 9.03 23.45
C ARG A 35 -12.48 9.90 22.60
N LEU A 36 -13.22 9.32 21.66
CA LEU A 36 -14.17 10.07 20.84
C LEU A 36 -15.30 10.66 21.68
N ALA A 37 -15.88 9.88 22.60
CA ALA A 37 -16.93 10.37 23.50
C ALA A 37 -16.43 11.51 24.41
N GLN A 38 -15.18 11.43 24.89
CA GLN A 38 -14.56 12.51 25.67
C GLN A 38 -14.32 13.76 24.82
N TYR A 39 -13.82 13.60 23.59
CA TYR A 39 -13.62 14.69 22.65
C TYR A 39 -14.93 15.43 22.37
N LEU A 40 -15.98 14.68 22.05
CA LEU A 40 -17.32 15.20 21.82
C LEU A 40 -17.80 16.04 23.02
N ARG A 41 -17.73 15.50 24.25
CA ARG A 41 -18.12 16.26 25.46
C ARG A 41 -17.35 17.56 25.67
N THR A 42 -16.14 17.67 25.13
CA THR A 42 -15.28 18.85 25.27
C THR A 42 -15.37 19.82 24.10
N HIS A 43 -15.96 19.40 22.97
CA HIS A 43 -16.08 20.16 21.72
C HIS A 43 -17.51 20.10 21.15
N PRO A 44 -18.53 20.57 21.90
CA PRO A 44 -19.95 20.48 21.50
C PRO A 44 -20.28 21.26 20.22
N GLU A 45 -19.39 22.15 19.78
CA GLU A 45 -19.46 22.86 18.50
C GLU A 45 -19.16 21.99 17.28
N THR A 46 -18.58 20.79 17.46
CA THR A 46 -18.26 19.89 16.36
C THR A 46 -19.53 19.22 15.83
N GLY A 47 -19.85 19.43 14.55
CA GLY A 47 -21.00 18.80 13.90
C GLY A 47 -20.84 17.29 13.78
N ILE A 48 -21.91 16.53 14.01
CA ILE A 48 -21.88 15.06 13.92
C ILE A 48 -21.62 14.59 12.49
N ALA A 49 -22.18 15.30 11.49
CA ALA A 49 -21.91 15.02 10.08
C ALA A 49 -20.40 15.10 9.78
N ASP A 50 -19.71 16.11 10.33
CA ASP A 50 -18.26 16.29 10.18
C ASP A 50 -17.48 15.16 10.86
N VAL A 51 -17.89 14.75 12.06
CA VAL A 51 -17.30 13.62 12.80
C VAL A 51 -17.47 12.32 11.99
N ALA A 52 -18.70 12.02 11.59
CA ALA A 52 -19.08 10.83 10.84
C ALA A 52 -18.30 10.74 9.53
N HIS A 53 -18.26 11.84 8.76
CA HIS A 53 -17.53 11.91 7.49
C HIS A 53 -16.02 11.75 7.68
N THR A 54 -15.44 12.43 8.67
CA THR A 54 -14.00 12.35 8.96
C THR A 54 -13.59 10.90 9.27
N LEU A 55 -14.42 10.16 10.00
CA LEU A 55 -14.15 8.77 10.35
C LEU A 55 -14.19 7.82 9.14
N LEU A 56 -14.92 8.16 8.07
CA LEU A 56 -14.92 7.39 6.82
C LEU A 56 -13.54 7.34 6.14
N ASN A 57 -12.73 8.38 6.33
CA ASN A 57 -11.41 8.50 5.73
C ASN A 57 -10.30 7.81 6.55
N ARG A 58 -10.64 7.18 7.68
CA ARG A 58 -9.70 6.42 8.50
C ARG A 58 -9.54 4.99 7.99
N ALA A 59 -8.40 4.38 8.33
CA ALA A 59 -8.14 2.98 8.01
C ALA A 59 -9.25 2.08 8.56
N ARG A 60 -9.74 1.14 7.72
CA ARG A 60 -10.73 0.14 8.09
C ARG A 60 -10.03 -1.10 8.65
N LEU A 61 -10.20 -1.37 9.93
CA LEU A 61 -9.52 -2.45 10.67
C LEU A 61 -10.48 -3.60 11.01
N GLY A 62 -9.93 -4.69 11.57
CA GLY A 62 -10.63 -5.96 11.74
C GLY A 62 -11.69 -5.97 12.85
N HIS A 63 -11.51 -5.24 13.95
CA HIS A 63 -12.59 -5.03 14.92
C HIS A 63 -13.37 -3.80 14.51
N ARG A 64 -14.68 -3.94 14.30
CA ARG A 64 -15.56 -2.92 13.72
C ARG A 64 -16.79 -2.70 14.59
N ALA A 65 -17.22 -1.45 14.66
CA ALA A 65 -18.50 -1.08 15.21
C ALA A 65 -19.01 0.22 14.58
N ALA A 66 -20.31 0.31 14.38
CA ALA A 66 -20.93 1.49 13.82
C ALA A 66 -22.19 1.83 14.60
N VAL A 67 -22.46 3.12 14.77
CA VAL A 67 -23.63 3.64 15.46
C VAL A 67 -24.29 4.72 14.61
N VAL A 68 -25.59 4.88 14.76
CA VAL A 68 -26.37 5.92 14.08
C VAL A 68 -26.85 6.89 15.14
N ALA A 69 -26.57 8.18 14.95
CA ALA A 69 -26.94 9.21 15.91
C ALA A 69 -27.49 10.45 15.19
N ALA A 70 -28.57 11.00 15.73
CA ALA A 70 -29.17 12.26 15.29
C ALA A 70 -28.52 13.46 15.99
N ASP A 71 -28.14 13.27 17.25
CA ASP A 71 -27.55 14.31 18.08
C ASP A 71 -26.37 13.79 18.93
N HIS A 72 -25.73 14.74 19.60
CA HIS A 72 -24.45 14.55 20.24
C HIS A 72 -24.59 13.72 21.52
N ASP A 73 -25.70 13.86 22.24
CA ASP A 73 -25.99 13.09 23.44
C ASP A 73 -26.28 11.63 23.09
N GLU A 74 -27.02 11.40 22.01
CA GLU A 74 -27.25 10.07 21.45
C GLU A 74 -25.91 9.42 21.04
N LEU A 75 -25.05 10.13 20.31
CA LEU A 75 -23.75 9.61 19.90
C LEU A 75 -22.87 9.24 21.10
N VAL A 76 -22.73 10.15 22.07
CA VAL A 76 -21.92 9.91 23.27
C VAL A 76 -22.45 8.71 24.08
N THR A 77 -23.78 8.55 24.14
CA THR A 77 -24.41 7.40 24.80
C THR A 77 -24.11 6.11 24.06
N ALA A 78 -24.27 6.11 22.74
CA ALA A 78 -24.03 4.95 21.89
C ALA A 78 -22.57 4.48 21.95
N LEU A 79 -21.61 5.41 21.96
CA LEU A 79 -20.18 5.10 22.09
C LEU A 79 -19.82 4.40 23.41
N GLY A 80 -20.55 4.69 24.50
CA GLY A 80 -20.33 4.07 25.81
C GLY A 80 -20.81 2.62 25.92
N GLY A 81 -21.77 2.21 25.08
CA GLY A 81 -22.37 0.87 25.07
C GLY A 81 -22.02 0.06 23.82
N LEU A 82 -20.98 0.47 23.09
CA LEU A 82 -20.68 -0.04 21.76
C LEU A 82 -20.03 -1.42 21.84
N THR A 83 -20.63 -2.41 21.16
CA THR A 83 -20.13 -3.79 21.11
C THR A 83 -19.39 -4.02 19.79
N PRO A 84 -18.08 -4.28 19.81
CA PRO A 84 -17.33 -4.57 18.59
C PRO A 84 -17.67 -5.95 18.02
N ALA A 85 -17.74 -6.02 16.71
CA ALA A 85 -17.73 -7.27 15.96
C ALA A 85 -16.36 -7.45 15.29
N VAL A 86 -15.92 -8.71 15.17
CA VAL A 86 -14.77 -9.03 14.32
C VAL A 86 -15.31 -9.16 12.89
N ALA A 87 -14.75 -8.38 11.97
CA ALA A 87 -15.05 -8.46 10.55
C ALA A 87 -14.82 -9.90 10.08
N GLY A 88 -15.91 -10.59 9.76
CA GLY A 88 -15.89 -11.97 9.28
C GLY A 88 -15.84 -12.01 7.76
N GLY A 89 -15.31 -13.11 7.22
CA GLY A 89 -15.55 -13.51 5.84
C GLY A 89 -16.86 -14.31 5.73
N GLY A 90 -17.49 -14.28 4.57
CA GLY A 90 -18.67 -15.10 4.26
C GLY A 90 -19.57 -14.47 3.22
N LYS A 91 -20.46 -15.28 2.65
CA LYS A 91 -21.38 -14.83 1.60
C LYS A 91 -22.59 -14.12 2.20
N THR A 92 -23.20 -13.28 1.39
CA THR A 92 -24.40 -12.50 1.72
C THR A 92 -25.59 -12.95 0.90
N ALA A 93 -26.77 -12.98 1.52
CA ALA A 93 -27.99 -13.22 0.78
C ALA A 93 -29.07 -12.20 1.12
N PHE A 94 -29.77 -11.71 0.10
CA PHE A 94 -30.89 -10.80 0.28
C PHE A 94 -32.19 -11.60 0.27
N VAL A 95 -32.99 -11.42 1.31
CA VAL A 95 -34.27 -12.12 1.48
C VAL A 95 -35.43 -11.13 1.41
N PHE A 96 -36.37 -11.37 0.50
CA PHE A 96 -37.46 -10.44 0.22
C PHE A 96 -38.74 -10.82 0.96
N SER A 97 -39.35 -9.86 1.64
CA SER A 97 -40.50 -10.10 2.51
C SER A 97 -41.76 -10.53 1.73
N GLY A 98 -42.66 -11.24 2.42
CA GLY A 98 -43.94 -11.65 1.86
C GLY A 98 -45.08 -10.75 2.27
N GLN A 99 -46.28 -11.04 1.75
CA GLN A 99 -47.51 -10.38 2.18
C GLN A 99 -47.75 -10.55 3.69
N GLY A 100 -48.06 -9.44 4.36
CA GLY A 100 -48.23 -9.33 5.80
C GLY A 100 -47.26 -8.35 6.47
N SER A 101 -46.20 -7.93 5.77
CA SER A 101 -45.24 -6.90 6.22
C SER A 101 -45.67 -5.47 5.88
N GLN A 102 -46.60 -5.29 4.93
CA GLN A 102 -47.00 -3.99 4.43
C GLN A 102 -47.59 -3.09 5.53
N ARG A 103 -47.34 -1.79 5.42
CA ARG A 103 -47.91 -0.74 6.28
C ARG A 103 -48.10 0.53 5.47
N ILE A 104 -49.10 1.33 5.82
CA ILE A 104 -49.26 2.66 5.23
C ILE A 104 -47.99 3.49 5.49
N GLY A 105 -47.59 4.26 4.47
CA GLY A 105 -46.45 5.14 4.52
C GLY A 105 -45.10 4.43 4.42
N MET A 106 -45.07 3.12 4.13
CA MET A 106 -43.80 2.42 3.90
C MET A 106 -43.07 3.01 2.69
N GLY A 107 -41.80 3.35 2.87
CA GLY A 107 -40.96 3.99 1.85
C GLY A 107 -41.20 5.49 1.66
N ARG A 108 -42.15 6.11 2.37
CA ARG A 108 -42.48 7.54 2.20
C ARG A 108 -41.34 8.45 2.63
N GLU A 109 -40.70 8.11 3.75
CA GLU A 109 -39.57 8.87 4.26
C GLU A 109 -38.37 8.68 3.32
N LEU A 110 -38.11 7.45 2.88
CA LEU A 110 -37.04 7.18 1.91
C LEU A 110 -37.28 7.87 0.56
N HIS A 111 -38.52 7.95 0.07
CA HIS A 111 -38.89 8.68 -1.15
C HIS A 111 -38.62 10.18 -1.06
N GLY A 112 -38.98 10.79 0.08
CA GLY A 112 -38.65 12.20 0.33
C GLY A 112 -37.15 12.46 0.47
N THR A 113 -36.41 11.42 0.88
CA THR A 113 -35.01 11.52 1.27
C THR A 113 -34.13 11.13 0.06
N TYR A 114 -34.09 9.88 -0.40
CA TYR A 114 -33.15 9.39 -1.43
C TYR A 114 -33.69 9.56 -2.87
N PRO A 115 -33.04 10.35 -3.75
CA PRO A 115 -33.48 10.52 -5.14
C PRO A 115 -33.60 9.22 -5.92
N LEU A 116 -32.64 8.31 -5.77
CA LEU A 116 -32.65 7.00 -6.44
C LEU A 116 -33.86 6.15 -6.03
N PHE A 117 -34.18 6.10 -4.73
CA PHE A 117 -35.36 5.39 -4.23
C PHE A 117 -36.62 5.95 -4.86
N ARG A 118 -36.75 7.29 -4.88
CA ARG A 118 -37.89 7.98 -5.49
C ARG A 118 -38.04 7.65 -6.96
N GLU A 119 -36.96 7.75 -7.74
CA GLU A 119 -36.98 7.49 -9.18
C GLU A 119 -37.44 6.06 -9.49
N VAL A 120 -36.85 5.06 -8.82
CA VAL A 120 -37.21 3.65 -9.02
C VAL A 120 -38.65 3.38 -8.55
N PHE A 121 -39.04 3.90 -7.39
CA PHE A 121 -40.39 3.69 -6.86
C PHE A 121 -41.47 4.32 -7.76
N ASP A 122 -41.25 5.55 -8.23
CA ASP A 122 -42.18 6.26 -9.12
C ASP A 122 -42.26 5.59 -10.50
N GLU A 123 -41.15 5.08 -11.05
CA GLU A 123 -41.14 4.29 -12.29
C GLU A 123 -42.02 3.05 -12.16
N ILE A 124 -41.80 2.25 -11.10
CA ILE A 124 -42.57 1.02 -10.84
C ILE A 124 -44.06 1.34 -10.65
N CYS A 125 -44.39 2.40 -9.92
CA CYS A 125 -45.78 2.84 -9.76
C CYS A 125 -46.43 3.16 -11.11
N GLY A 126 -45.68 3.69 -12.07
CA GLY A 126 -46.15 4.00 -13.42
C GLY A 126 -46.54 2.79 -14.27
N HIS A 127 -46.14 1.58 -13.89
CA HIS A 127 -46.51 0.34 -14.59
C HIS A 127 -47.91 -0.18 -14.22
N PHE A 128 -48.55 0.34 -13.18
CA PHE A 128 -49.86 -0.12 -12.71
C PHE A 128 -50.97 0.87 -13.12
N GLU A 129 -52.14 0.33 -13.51
CA GLU A 129 -53.29 1.13 -13.94
C GLU A 129 -53.98 1.91 -12.80
N PHE A 130 -53.69 1.54 -11.54
CA PHE A 130 -54.21 2.17 -10.33
C PHE A 130 -53.14 3.06 -9.68
N PRO A 131 -53.53 4.09 -8.89
CA PRO A 131 -52.59 5.05 -8.30
C PRO A 131 -51.82 4.43 -7.12
N LEU A 132 -50.88 3.52 -7.41
CA LEU A 132 -50.18 2.72 -6.40
C LEU A 132 -49.48 3.60 -5.35
N ARG A 133 -48.80 4.67 -5.76
CA ARG A 133 -48.15 5.60 -4.83
C ARG A 133 -49.12 6.18 -3.81
N ASP A 134 -50.29 6.61 -4.25
CA ASP A 134 -51.28 7.24 -3.37
C ASP A 134 -51.88 6.21 -2.40
N ILE A 135 -52.02 4.95 -2.84
CA ILE A 135 -52.44 3.84 -1.98
C ILE A 135 -51.38 3.52 -0.92
N VAL A 136 -50.09 3.57 -1.28
CA VAL A 136 -48.99 3.28 -0.35
C VAL A 136 -48.76 4.42 0.64
N PHE A 137 -48.85 5.69 0.20
CA PHE A 137 -48.53 6.87 1.02
C PHE A 137 -49.74 7.57 1.67
N GLY A 138 -50.97 7.22 1.30
CA GLY A 138 -52.19 7.92 1.74
C GLY A 138 -52.50 7.78 3.24
N ASP A 139 -53.18 8.78 3.82
CA ASP A 139 -53.32 8.92 5.28
C ASP A 139 -54.59 8.25 5.89
N THR A 140 -55.54 7.74 5.07
CA THR A 140 -56.86 7.29 5.58
C THR A 140 -57.42 5.96 5.06
N GLU A 141 -56.75 5.26 4.13
CA GLU A 141 -57.32 4.06 3.48
C GLU A 141 -56.55 2.77 3.78
N LEU A 142 -56.44 2.40 5.08
CA LEU A 142 -55.96 1.07 5.50
C LEU A 142 -56.70 -0.09 4.78
N ALA A 143 -57.94 0.17 4.32
CA ALA A 143 -58.75 -0.81 3.63
C ALA A 143 -58.20 -1.23 2.26
N LEU A 144 -57.63 -0.31 1.46
CA LEU A 144 -57.17 -0.64 0.12
C LEU A 144 -55.81 -1.35 0.13
N LEU A 145 -54.83 -0.86 0.89
CA LEU A 145 -53.50 -1.50 0.94
C LEU A 145 -53.56 -2.96 1.40
N ASP A 146 -54.55 -3.34 2.22
CA ASP A 146 -54.79 -4.72 2.67
C ASP A 146 -55.44 -5.62 1.59
N GLU A 147 -55.93 -5.06 0.49
CA GLU A 147 -56.41 -5.85 -0.65
C GLU A 147 -55.23 -6.41 -1.43
N THR A 148 -55.25 -7.73 -1.64
CA THR A 148 -54.15 -8.52 -2.23
C THR A 148 -53.62 -7.96 -3.56
N ARG A 149 -54.50 -7.42 -4.42
CA ARG A 149 -54.12 -6.78 -5.69
C ARG A 149 -53.20 -5.57 -5.52
N TYR A 150 -53.40 -4.78 -4.46
CA TYR A 150 -52.59 -3.61 -4.17
C TYR A 150 -51.41 -3.96 -3.28
N THR A 151 -51.59 -4.86 -2.30
CA THR A 151 -50.52 -5.30 -1.40
C THR A 151 -49.32 -5.86 -2.16
N GLN A 152 -49.55 -6.76 -3.12
CA GLN A 152 -48.46 -7.42 -3.85
C GLN A 152 -47.68 -6.43 -4.72
N ALA A 153 -48.37 -5.52 -5.42
CA ALA A 153 -47.76 -4.44 -6.19
C ALA A 153 -46.96 -3.47 -5.29
N ALA A 154 -47.52 -3.13 -4.13
CA ALA A 154 -46.88 -2.24 -3.16
C ALA A 154 -45.59 -2.82 -2.59
N LEU A 155 -45.60 -4.10 -2.21
CA LEU A 155 -44.40 -4.79 -1.70
C LEU A 155 -43.33 -4.87 -2.77
N PHE A 156 -43.68 -5.30 -3.98
CA PHE A 156 -42.74 -5.34 -5.11
C PHE A 156 -42.07 -3.99 -5.38
N ALA A 157 -42.85 -2.90 -5.38
CA ALA A 157 -42.34 -1.55 -5.61
C ALA A 157 -41.37 -1.08 -4.51
N VAL A 158 -41.73 -1.26 -3.24
CA VAL A 158 -40.89 -0.85 -2.11
C VAL A 158 -39.63 -1.70 -2.03
N GLU A 159 -39.76 -3.01 -2.15
CA GLU A 159 -38.63 -3.93 -2.06
C GLU A 159 -37.62 -3.75 -3.20
N THR A 160 -38.09 -3.52 -4.43
CA THR A 160 -37.21 -3.23 -5.57
C THR A 160 -36.50 -1.89 -5.39
N ALA A 161 -37.21 -0.84 -4.93
CA ALA A 161 -36.60 0.45 -4.65
C ALA A 161 -35.58 0.39 -3.49
N LEU A 162 -35.86 -0.41 -2.45
CA LEU A 162 -34.91 -0.69 -1.37
C LEU A 162 -33.67 -1.43 -1.88
N PHE A 163 -33.85 -2.44 -2.73
CA PHE A 163 -32.73 -3.17 -3.33
C PHE A 163 -31.80 -2.24 -4.09
N ARG A 164 -32.34 -1.40 -4.99
CA ARG A 164 -31.54 -0.42 -5.76
C ARG A 164 -30.87 0.61 -4.85
N LEU A 165 -31.54 0.99 -3.75
CA LEU A 165 -30.94 1.86 -2.76
C LEU A 165 -29.75 1.18 -2.07
N LEU A 166 -29.86 -0.08 -1.65
CA LEU A 166 -28.74 -0.83 -1.06
C LEU A 166 -27.56 -1.00 -2.02
N GLU A 167 -27.82 -1.21 -3.31
CA GLU A 167 -26.76 -1.24 -4.33
C GLU A 167 -25.99 0.09 -4.41
N SER A 168 -26.66 1.23 -4.22
CA SER A 168 -26.00 2.54 -4.19
C SER A 168 -25.07 2.72 -2.99
N PHE A 169 -25.29 1.95 -1.92
CA PHE A 169 -24.38 1.83 -0.77
C PHE A 169 -23.30 0.75 -1.00
N GLY A 170 -23.17 0.21 -2.21
CA GLY A 170 -22.14 -0.75 -2.59
C GLY A 170 -22.41 -2.21 -2.21
N LEU A 171 -23.59 -2.53 -1.65
CA LEU A 171 -23.91 -3.90 -1.27
C LEU A 171 -24.32 -4.71 -2.51
N ARG A 172 -23.80 -5.94 -2.62
CA ARG A 172 -24.15 -6.91 -3.66
C ARG A 172 -24.39 -8.28 -3.02
N PRO A 173 -25.56 -8.90 -3.20
CA PRO A 173 -25.79 -10.25 -2.70
C PRO A 173 -25.07 -11.31 -3.54
N ASP A 174 -24.59 -12.36 -2.87
CA ASP A 174 -24.17 -13.61 -3.52
C ASP A 174 -25.39 -14.49 -3.89
N PHE A 175 -26.47 -14.37 -3.13
CA PHE A 175 -27.71 -15.11 -3.33
C PHE A 175 -28.95 -14.25 -3.06
N VAL A 176 -30.07 -14.60 -3.68
CA VAL A 176 -31.38 -14.03 -3.34
C VAL A 176 -32.41 -15.11 -3.04
N ALA A 177 -33.35 -14.80 -2.16
CA ALA A 177 -34.54 -15.63 -1.93
C ALA A 177 -35.72 -14.72 -1.57
N GLY A 178 -36.96 -15.19 -1.68
CA GLY A 178 -38.10 -14.36 -1.28
C GLY A 178 -39.28 -15.17 -0.80
N HIS A 179 -40.07 -14.60 0.11
CA HIS A 179 -41.23 -15.28 0.70
C HIS A 179 -42.49 -14.97 -0.12
N SER A 180 -43.04 -15.97 -0.82
CA SER A 180 -44.25 -15.81 -1.64
C SER A 180 -44.07 -14.71 -2.70
N VAL A 181 -44.76 -13.57 -2.58
CA VAL A 181 -44.64 -12.44 -3.53
C VAL A 181 -43.21 -11.87 -3.58
N GLY A 182 -42.47 -11.88 -2.46
CA GLY A 182 -41.08 -11.40 -2.43
C GLY A 182 -40.15 -12.21 -3.34
N GLU A 183 -40.50 -13.46 -3.68
CA GLU A 183 -39.72 -14.25 -4.64
C GLU A 183 -39.80 -13.67 -6.06
N ILE A 184 -40.89 -12.96 -6.41
CA ILE A 184 -40.98 -12.22 -7.67
C ILE A 184 -39.98 -11.05 -7.66
N THR A 185 -39.88 -10.33 -6.54
CA THR A 185 -38.85 -9.31 -6.36
C THR A 185 -37.45 -9.93 -6.50
N ALA A 186 -37.19 -11.05 -5.83
CA ALA A 186 -35.92 -11.78 -5.91
C ALA A 186 -35.57 -12.16 -7.37
N ALA A 187 -36.54 -12.70 -8.12
CA ALA A 187 -36.34 -13.08 -9.51
C ALA A 187 -36.09 -11.87 -10.43
N HIS A 188 -36.76 -10.74 -10.17
CA HIS A 188 -36.53 -9.50 -10.91
C HIS A 188 -35.12 -8.96 -10.66
N VAL A 189 -34.71 -8.83 -9.40
CA VAL A 189 -33.39 -8.26 -9.07
C VAL A 189 -32.24 -9.19 -9.47
N ALA A 190 -32.49 -10.50 -9.52
CA ALA A 190 -31.56 -11.48 -10.06
C ALA A 190 -31.45 -11.44 -11.59
N GLY A 191 -32.25 -10.64 -12.30
CA GLY A 191 -32.25 -10.56 -13.75
C GLY A 191 -33.05 -11.64 -14.47
N ALA A 192 -33.68 -12.57 -13.74
CA ALA A 192 -34.52 -13.62 -14.34
C ALA A 192 -35.85 -13.07 -14.90
N LEU A 193 -36.29 -11.90 -14.43
CA LEU A 193 -37.48 -11.18 -14.92
C LEU A 193 -37.13 -9.73 -15.23
N SER A 194 -37.57 -9.25 -16.40
CA SER A 194 -37.55 -7.81 -16.70
C SER A 194 -38.49 -7.04 -15.76
N LEU A 195 -38.28 -5.74 -15.57
CA LEU A 195 -39.16 -4.93 -14.72
C LEU A 195 -40.61 -4.97 -15.22
N ALA A 196 -40.81 -4.80 -16.53
CA ALA A 196 -42.12 -4.81 -17.15
C ALA A 196 -42.83 -6.17 -16.94
N ASP A 197 -42.12 -7.28 -17.15
CA ASP A 197 -42.67 -8.62 -16.97
C ASP A 197 -42.99 -8.92 -15.50
N ALA A 198 -42.12 -8.50 -14.57
CA ALA A 198 -42.36 -8.64 -13.14
C ALA A 198 -43.60 -7.84 -12.69
N CYS A 199 -43.79 -6.61 -13.20
CA CYS A 199 -45.00 -5.83 -12.94
C CYS A 199 -46.26 -6.52 -13.47
N VAL A 200 -46.22 -7.07 -14.68
CA VAL A 200 -47.35 -7.85 -15.25
C VAL A 200 -47.65 -9.08 -14.38
N LEU A 201 -46.61 -9.81 -13.98
CA LEU A 201 -46.72 -11.00 -13.13
C LEU A 201 -47.37 -10.69 -11.78
N VAL A 202 -46.87 -9.66 -11.09
CA VAL A 202 -47.37 -9.22 -9.77
C VAL A 202 -48.82 -8.70 -9.88
N ALA A 203 -49.12 -7.89 -10.90
CA ALA A 203 -50.47 -7.37 -11.12
C ALA A 203 -51.48 -8.50 -11.36
N ALA A 204 -51.14 -9.44 -12.26
CA ALA A 204 -52.01 -10.58 -12.57
C ALA A 204 -52.20 -11.49 -11.35
N ARG A 205 -51.12 -11.87 -10.67
CA ARG A 205 -51.16 -12.72 -9.46
C ARG A 205 -52.03 -12.07 -8.39
N GLY A 206 -51.79 -10.81 -8.08
CA GLY A 206 -52.54 -10.07 -7.06
C GLY A 206 -54.02 -9.93 -7.40
N LYS A 207 -54.36 -9.63 -8.65
CA LYS A 207 -55.75 -9.52 -9.13
C LYS A 207 -56.49 -10.86 -9.04
N LEU A 208 -55.95 -11.91 -9.65
CA LEU A 208 -56.61 -13.22 -9.72
C LEU A 208 -56.84 -13.80 -8.32
N MET A 209 -55.83 -13.71 -7.44
CA MET A 209 -55.97 -14.17 -6.05
C MET A 209 -56.97 -13.34 -5.25
N HIS A 210 -57.18 -12.07 -5.59
CA HIS A 210 -58.15 -11.20 -4.92
C HIS A 210 -59.60 -11.48 -5.36
N GLU A 211 -59.82 -11.90 -6.62
CA GLU A 211 -61.14 -12.16 -7.20
C GLU A 211 -61.73 -13.52 -6.78
N LEU A 212 -60.94 -14.37 -6.11
CA LEU A 212 -61.42 -15.62 -5.53
C LEU A 212 -62.48 -15.40 -4.43
N PRO A 213 -63.34 -16.40 -4.16
CA PRO A 213 -64.29 -16.32 -3.05
C PRO A 213 -63.60 -16.15 -1.69
N GLN A 214 -64.08 -15.19 -0.91
CA GLN A 214 -63.68 -15.04 0.50
C GLN A 214 -64.23 -16.21 1.34
N GLY A 215 -63.53 -16.56 2.43
CA GLY A 215 -63.96 -17.63 3.35
C GLY A 215 -62.87 -18.61 3.79
N GLY A 216 -61.65 -18.45 3.28
CA GLY A 216 -60.47 -19.17 3.76
C GLY A 216 -59.87 -18.57 5.04
N ALA A 217 -59.06 -19.34 5.75
CA ALA A 217 -58.27 -18.87 6.89
C ALA A 217 -56.82 -19.35 6.80
N MET A 218 -55.91 -18.60 7.42
CA MET A 218 -54.53 -19.02 7.65
C MET A 218 -54.20 -18.93 9.15
N ILE A 219 -53.62 -19.98 9.72
CA ILE A 219 -53.25 -20.05 11.14
C ILE A 219 -51.81 -20.52 11.28
N ALA A 220 -50.99 -19.73 11.96
CA ALA A 220 -49.66 -20.13 12.39
C ALA A 220 -49.75 -21.05 13.61
N ILE A 221 -49.01 -22.16 13.60
CA ILE A 221 -48.98 -23.18 14.65
C ILE A 221 -47.52 -23.45 15.03
N ALA A 222 -47.24 -23.44 16.33
CA ALA A 222 -45.94 -23.80 16.87
C ALA A 222 -45.76 -25.34 16.92
N THR A 223 -45.51 -25.96 15.77
CA THR A 223 -45.34 -27.41 15.58
C THR A 223 -44.40 -27.69 14.40
N SER A 224 -43.94 -28.92 14.23
CA SER A 224 -43.09 -29.32 13.10
C SER A 224 -43.90 -29.57 11.83
N GLU A 225 -43.23 -29.50 10.68
CA GLU A 225 -43.84 -29.82 9.38
C GLU A 225 -44.48 -31.21 9.38
N GLN A 226 -43.77 -32.22 9.92
CA GLN A 226 -44.25 -33.60 9.94
C GLN A 226 -45.56 -33.77 10.74
N GLU A 227 -45.66 -33.12 11.90
CA GLU A 227 -46.87 -33.18 12.72
C GLU A 227 -48.04 -32.46 12.05
N ALA A 228 -47.78 -31.31 11.42
CA ALA A 228 -48.80 -30.56 10.69
C ALA A 228 -49.34 -31.36 9.49
N LEU A 229 -48.46 -31.96 8.69
CA LEU A 229 -48.84 -32.81 7.55
C LEU A 229 -49.70 -34.01 7.99
N ALA A 230 -49.36 -34.64 9.11
CA ALA A 230 -50.14 -35.75 9.66
C ALA A 230 -51.58 -35.34 10.05
N ALA A 231 -51.76 -34.12 10.55
CA ALA A 231 -53.08 -33.58 10.85
C ALA A 231 -53.85 -33.17 9.58
N LEU A 232 -53.16 -32.58 8.61
CA LEU A 232 -53.73 -32.14 7.33
C LEU A 232 -54.19 -33.30 6.43
N ALA A 233 -53.58 -34.48 6.54
CA ALA A 233 -53.94 -35.66 5.75
C ALA A 233 -55.41 -36.11 5.84
N ARG A 234 -56.17 -35.58 6.83
CA ARG A 234 -57.60 -35.84 7.04
C ARG A 234 -58.52 -34.75 6.51
N HIS A 235 -57.98 -33.71 5.87
CA HIS A 235 -58.69 -32.51 5.46
C HIS A 235 -58.29 -32.11 4.03
N GLU A 236 -59.08 -32.50 3.03
CA GLU A 236 -58.79 -32.22 1.61
C GLU A 236 -58.83 -30.71 1.26
N THR A 237 -59.56 -29.91 2.05
CA THR A 237 -59.73 -28.46 1.83
C THR A 237 -58.77 -27.59 2.64
N ALA A 238 -57.75 -28.20 3.27
CA ALA A 238 -56.69 -27.49 3.99
C ALA A 238 -55.31 -28.05 3.62
N GLY A 239 -54.33 -27.15 3.52
CA GLY A 239 -52.95 -27.45 3.18
C GLY A 239 -51.95 -26.77 4.11
N LEU A 240 -50.69 -27.10 3.89
CA LEU A 240 -49.56 -26.40 4.48
C LEU A 240 -49.26 -25.17 3.62
N ALA A 241 -49.26 -23.98 4.22
CA ALA A 241 -48.98 -22.73 3.53
C ALA A 241 -47.52 -22.31 3.61
N ALA A 242 -46.88 -22.53 4.75
CA ALA A 242 -45.49 -22.14 4.97
C ALA A 242 -44.82 -22.97 6.06
N VAL A 243 -43.52 -23.22 5.87
CA VAL A 243 -42.60 -23.75 6.88
C VAL A 243 -41.57 -22.66 7.15
N ASN A 244 -41.81 -21.86 8.20
CA ASN A 244 -40.98 -20.71 8.53
C ASN A 244 -39.83 -21.06 9.49
N GLY A 245 -39.92 -22.20 10.17
CA GLY A 245 -38.88 -22.72 11.06
C GLY A 245 -39.19 -24.15 11.50
N PRO A 246 -38.27 -24.79 12.26
CA PRO A 246 -38.39 -26.21 12.61
C PRO A 246 -39.61 -26.53 13.50
N ALA A 247 -40.11 -25.54 14.23
CA ALA A 247 -41.33 -25.60 15.04
C ALA A 247 -42.29 -24.43 14.74
N SER A 248 -42.29 -23.92 13.51
CA SER A 248 -43.09 -22.76 13.10
C SER A 248 -43.64 -22.96 11.70
N VAL A 249 -44.91 -23.36 11.63
CA VAL A 249 -45.62 -23.64 10.37
C VAL A 249 -46.90 -22.81 10.26
N VAL A 250 -47.37 -22.61 9.04
CA VAL A 250 -48.67 -21.98 8.76
C VAL A 250 -49.51 -22.95 7.95
N ILE A 251 -50.75 -23.18 8.40
CA ILE A 251 -51.75 -23.94 7.63
C ILE A 251 -52.78 -22.98 7.03
N SER A 252 -53.32 -23.34 5.87
CA SER A 252 -54.30 -22.53 5.13
C SER A 252 -55.36 -23.41 4.46
N GLY A 253 -56.56 -22.88 4.27
CA GLY A 253 -57.67 -23.61 3.67
C GLY A 253 -59.02 -23.07 4.10
N GLU A 254 -60.06 -23.89 4.03
CA GLU A 254 -61.38 -23.52 4.52
C GLU A 254 -61.36 -23.19 6.03
N ASP A 255 -62.06 -22.12 6.41
CA ASP A 255 -62.02 -21.58 7.77
C ASP A 255 -62.32 -22.62 8.86
N HIS A 256 -63.31 -23.48 8.62
CA HIS A 256 -63.73 -24.50 9.58
C HIS A 256 -62.69 -25.64 9.73
N ALA A 257 -62.09 -26.09 8.63
CA ALA A 257 -61.08 -27.15 8.62
C ALA A 257 -59.80 -26.68 9.33
N VAL A 258 -59.30 -25.50 8.96
CA VAL A 258 -58.10 -24.91 9.56
C VAL A 258 -58.29 -24.62 11.06
N LYS A 259 -59.47 -24.12 11.47
CA LYS A 259 -59.79 -23.92 12.90
C LYS A 259 -59.82 -25.24 13.68
N ALA A 260 -60.35 -26.31 13.10
CA ALA A 260 -60.41 -27.62 13.75
C ALA A 260 -58.99 -28.16 14.02
N ILE A 261 -58.10 -28.09 13.03
CA ILE A 261 -56.70 -28.50 13.17
C ILE A 261 -55.99 -27.63 14.21
N ALA A 262 -56.13 -26.30 14.12
CA ALA A 262 -55.51 -25.38 15.09
C ALA A 262 -55.99 -25.65 16.53
N ARG A 263 -57.27 -25.97 16.71
CA ARG A 263 -57.82 -26.34 18.03
C ARG A 263 -57.19 -27.62 18.58
N GLN A 264 -57.01 -28.65 17.74
CA GLN A 264 -56.33 -29.89 18.14
C GLN A 264 -54.92 -29.62 18.66
N PHE A 265 -54.16 -28.74 18.00
CA PHE A 265 -52.83 -28.34 18.46
C PHE A 265 -52.87 -27.47 19.72
N ALA A 266 -53.82 -26.54 19.83
CA ALA A 266 -54.00 -25.73 21.02
C ALA A 266 -54.34 -26.59 22.26
N GLU A 267 -55.17 -27.63 22.11
CA GLU A 267 -55.50 -28.59 23.16
C GLU A 267 -54.29 -29.44 23.59
N ARG A 268 -53.30 -29.61 22.71
CA ARG A 268 -51.99 -30.23 23.00
C ARG A 268 -50.97 -29.24 23.59
N GLY A 269 -51.37 -28.00 23.86
CA GLY A 269 -50.51 -26.95 24.43
C GLY A 269 -49.67 -26.18 23.42
N CYS A 270 -49.89 -26.35 22.11
CA CYS A 270 -49.17 -25.61 21.07
C CYS A 270 -49.73 -24.18 20.93
N ARG A 271 -48.86 -23.18 20.74
CA ARG A 271 -49.30 -21.82 20.42
C ARG A 271 -49.90 -21.78 19.02
N THR A 272 -51.05 -21.11 18.88
CA THR A 272 -51.69 -20.86 17.59
C THR A 272 -52.04 -19.39 17.43
N ARG A 273 -51.90 -18.85 16.21
CA ARG A 273 -52.22 -17.46 15.90
C ARG A 273 -52.84 -17.35 14.51
N ARG A 274 -54.07 -16.83 14.45
CA ARG A 274 -54.74 -16.53 13.17
C ARG A 274 -54.04 -15.35 12.49
N LEU A 275 -53.73 -15.49 11.21
CA LEU A 275 -53.16 -14.42 10.39
C LEU A 275 -54.28 -13.55 9.82
N ARG A 276 -54.03 -12.24 9.72
CA ARG A 276 -54.97 -11.28 9.13
C ARG A 276 -54.78 -11.30 7.61
N VAL A 277 -55.54 -12.15 6.94
CA VAL A 277 -55.55 -12.30 5.48
C VAL A 277 -56.98 -12.40 4.98
N SER A 278 -57.20 -11.98 3.74
CA SER A 278 -58.51 -12.05 3.06
C SER A 278 -58.81 -13.44 2.50
N HIS A 279 -57.78 -14.20 2.13
CA HIS A 279 -57.87 -15.51 1.49
C HIS A 279 -56.89 -16.52 2.10
N ALA A 280 -57.11 -17.80 1.82
CA ALA A 280 -56.23 -18.89 2.19
C ALA A 280 -55.15 -19.12 1.13
N PHE A 281 -54.12 -18.28 1.12
CA PHE A 281 -52.99 -18.42 0.20
C PHE A 281 -52.24 -19.74 0.41
N HIS A 282 -51.57 -20.24 -0.63
CA HIS A 282 -50.79 -21.48 -0.58
C HIS A 282 -51.63 -22.67 -0.12
N SER A 283 -52.83 -22.80 -0.71
CA SER A 283 -53.80 -23.84 -0.39
C SER A 283 -54.51 -24.36 -1.63
N PRO A 284 -55.22 -25.51 -1.54
CA PRO A 284 -56.07 -26.00 -2.63
C PRO A 284 -57.13 -24.98 -3.09
N LEU A 285 -57.52 -24.02 -2.24
CA LEU A 285 -58.48 -22.98 -2.62
C LEU A 285 -57.92 -21.99 -3.67
N MET A 286 -56.62 -22.04 -3.98
CA MET A 286 -56.00 -21.25 -5.04
C MET A 286 -55.99 -21.95 -6.41
N GLU A 287 -56.36 -23.24 -6.50
CA GLU A 287 -56.40 -23.97 -7.77
C GLU A 287 -57.25 -23.31 -8.88
N PRO A 288 -58.40 -22.66 -8.60
CA PRO A 288 -59.24 -22.10 -9.66
C PRO A 288 -58.58 -20.98 -10.49
N VAL A 289 -57.53 -20.31 -9.97
CA VAL A 289 -56.86 -19.22 -10.69
C VAL A 289 -55.71 -19.67 -11.59
N LEU A 290 -55.29 -20.95 -11.50
CA LEU A 290 -54.05 -21.40 -12.12
C LEU A 290 -54.11 -21.38 -13.66
N ASP A 291 -55.24 -21.73 -14.27
CA ASP A 291 -55.40 -21.74 -15.73
C ASP A 291 -55.35 -20.32 -16.34
N GLU A 292 -55.99 -19.36 -15.66
CA GLU A 292 -55.98 -17.96 -16.07
C GLU A 292 -54.58 -17.35 -15.86
N PHE A 293 -53.93 -17.67 -14.74
CA PHE A 293 -52.56 -17.24 -14.48
C PHE A 293 -51.56 -17.82 -15.48
N ALA A 294 -51.70 -19.11 -15.84
CA ALA A 294 -50.91 -19.77 -16.88
C ALA A 294 -51.07 -19.10 -18.25
N THR A 295 -52.23 -18.50 -18.53
CA THR A 295 -52.45 -17.74 -19.77
C THR A 295 -51.66 -16.44 -19.77
N VAL A 296 -51.57 -15.73 -18.65
CA VAL A 296 -50.73 -14.52 -18.52
C VAL A 296 -49.25 -14.86 -18.71
N LEU A 297 -48.79 -15.95 -18.10
CA LEU A 297 -47.38 -16.38 -18.15
C LEU A 297 -46.87 -16.68 -19.57
N LYS A 298 -47.74 -16.99 -20.53
CA LYS A 298 -47.36 -17.18 -21.94
C LYS A 298 -46.78 -15.91 -22.59
N GLY A 299 -47.10 -14.73 -22.05
CA GLY A 299 -46.59 -13.45 -22.50
C GLY A 299 -45.32 -12.99 -21.79
N ILE A 300 -44.86 -13.73 -20.77
CA ILE A 300 -43.71 -13.36 -19.94
C ILE A 300 -42.47 -14.14 -20.38
N SER A 301 -41.35 -13.45 -20.50
CA SER A 301 -40.05 -14.06 -20.78
C SER A 301 -39.26 -14.27 -19.49
N PHE A 302 -38.61 -15.42 -19.38
CA PHE A 302 -37.73 -15.75 -18.26
C PHE A 302 -36.29 -15.88 -18.77
N ALA A 303 -35.36 -15.22 -18.09
CA ALA A 303 -33.93 -15.29 -18.36
C ALA A 303 -33.22 -16.12 -17.29
N GLU A 304 -31.98 -16.51 -17.59
CA GLU A 304 -31.08 -17.08 -16.59
C GLU A 304 -30.65 -15.98 -15.61
N PRO A 305 -30.69 -16.22 -14.29
CA PRO A 305 -30.39 -15.22 -13.29
C PRO A 305 -28.89 -14.90 -13.25
N GLU A 306 -28.55 -13.62 -13.16
CA GLU A 306 -27.21 -13.12 -12.86
C GLU A 306 -26.82 -13.35 -11.40
N ILE A 307 -27.82 -13.37 -10.49
CA ILE A 307 -27.64 -13.63 -9.06
C ILE A 307 -28.36 -14.94 -8.71
N PRO A 308 -27.67 -15.99 -8.23
CA PRO A 308 -28.30 -17.27 -7.96
C PRO A 308 -29.47 -17.15 -6.96
N LEU A 309 -30.63 -17.69 -7.35
CA LEU A 309 -31.89 -17.59 -6.59
C LEU A 309 -32.19 -18.91 -5.88
N VAL A 310 -32.43 -18.88 -4.57
CA VAL A 310 -32.94 -20.03 -3.81
C VAL A 310 -34.47 -19.95 -3.75
N SER A 311 -35.11 -20.96 -4.34
CA SER A 311 -36.57 -21.05 -4.44
C SER A 311 -37.16 -21.40 -3.08
N THR A 312 -38.21 -20.68 -2.68
CA THR A 312 -38.96 -21.04 -1.48
C THR A 312 -40.07 -22.06 -1.74
N VAL A 313 -40.25 -22.50 -2.98
CA VAL A 313 -41.14 -23.61 -3.31
C VAL A 313 -40.43 -24.95 -3.09
N THR A 314 -39.19 -25.06 -3.58
CA THR A 314 -38.38 -26.28 -3.48
C THR A 314 -37.51 -26.29 -2.22
N GLY A 315 -37.09 -25.12 -1.73
CA GLY A 315 -36.09 -24.99 -0.67
C GLY A 315 -34.65 -25.14 -1.18
N GLU A 316 -34.45 -25.21 -2.49
CA GLU A 316 -33.16 -25.45 -3.15
C GLU A 316 -32.84 -24.32 -4.15
N LEU A 317 -31.61 -24.31 -4.68
CA LEU A 317 -31.22 -23.38 -5.74
C LEU A 317 -32.09 -23.62 -6.99
N LEU A 318 -32.73 -22.56 -7.48
CA LEU A 318 -33.57 -22.61 -8.67
C LEU A 318 -32.67 -22.66 -9.90
N THR A 319 -32.72 -23.78 -10.63
CA THR A 319 -31.90 -24.01 -11.84
C THR A 319 -32.67 -23.77 -13.13
N GLU A 320 -34.00 -23.89 -13.09
CA GLU A 320 -34.88 -23.64 -14.23
C GLU A 320 -35.87 -22.52 -13.90
N HIS A 321 -35.81 -21.43 -14.66
CA HIS A 321 -36.73 -20.31 -14.54
C HIS A 321 -37.81 -20.45 -15.63
N SER A 322 -38.99 -20.90 -15.24
CA SER A 322 -40.07 -21.17 -16.19
C SER A 322 -41.44 -20.74 -15.65
N ALA A 323 -42.42 -20.64 -16.56
CA ALA A 323 -43.81 -20.43 -16.19
C ALA A 323 -44.34 -21.50 -15.21
N GLY A 324 -43.85 -22.74 -15.33
CA GLY A 324 -44.23 -23.84 -14.45
C GLY A 324 -43.95 -23.55 -12.98
N HIS A 325 -42.78 -22.99 -12.67
CA HIS A 325 -42.40 -22.58 -11.31
C HIS A 325 -43.43 -21.63 -10.69
N TRP A 326 -43.83 -20.59 -11.42
CA TRP A 326 -44.76 -19.57 -10.91
C TRP A 326 -46.19 -20.10 -10.75
N ILE A 327 -46.63 -21.04 -11.60
CA ILE A 327 -47.91 -21.74 -11.43
C ILE A 327 -47.88 -22.56 -10.15
N GLU A 328 -46.79 -23.31 -9.91
CA GLU A 328 -46.63 -24.11 -8.70
C GLU A 328 -46.50 -23.25 -7.43
N GLN A 329 -45.93 -22.06 -7.53
CA GLN A 329 -45.71 -21.17 -6.39
C GLN A 329 -47.01 -20.68 -5.71
N ILE A 330 -48.13 -20.63 -6.44
CA ILE A 330 -49.41 -20.14 -5.89
C ILE A 330 -50.05 -21.13 -4.88
N PRO A 331 -50.17 -22.44 -5.19
CA PRO A 331 -50.80 -23.40 -4.29
C PRO A 331 -49.82 -24.14 -3.36
N ARG A 332 -48.51 -24.17 -3.67
CA ARG A 332 -47.51 -24.92 -2.89
C ARG A 332 -47.09 -24.18 -1.61
N PRO A 333 -46.66 -24.90 -0.55
CA PRO A 333 -46.13 -24.29 0.66
C PRO A 333 -44.84 -23.50 0.41
N VAL A 334 -44.69 -22.37 1.10
CA VAL A 334 -43.43 -21.60 1.20
C VAL A 334 -42.49 -22.26 2.20
N ARG A 335 -41.47 -22.97 1.73
CA ARG A 335 -40.38 -23.61 2.48
C ARG A 335 -39.27 -22.63 2.86
N PHE A 336 -39.63 -21.53 3.53
CA PHE A 336 -38.66 -20.50 3.91
C PHE A 336 -37.51 -21.05 4.77
N HIS A 337 -37.81 -21.90 5.76
CA HIS A 337 -36.77 -22.51 6.60
C HIS A 337 -35.75 -23.31 5.79
N GLY A 338 -36.22 -24.15 4.86
CA GLY A 338 -35.33 -24.95 4.00
C GLY A 338 -34.48 -24.07 3.07
N ALA A 339 -35.05 -22.97 2.54
CA ALA A 339 -34.28 -22.01 1.77
C ALA A 339 -33.15 -21.36 2.61
N ILE A 340 -33.39 -21.05 3.88
CA ILE A 340 -32.35 -20.54 4.80
C ILE A 340 -31.27 -21.61 5.07
N GLU A 341 -31.66 -22.86 5.31
CA GLU A 341 -30.69 -23.96 5.48
C GLU A 341 -29.80 -24.13 4.24
N THR A 342 -30.38 -24.05 3.05
CA THR A 342 -29.63 -24.08 1.79
C THR A 342 -28.68 -22.89 1.67
N LEU A 343 -29.12 -21.67 1.98
CA LEU A 343 -28.26 -20.49 1.97
C LEU A 343 -27.07 -20.63 2.94
N GLN A 344 -27.30 -21.15 4.15
CA GLN A 344 -26.24 -21.42 5.13
C GLN A 344 -25.28 -22.50 4.63
N ALA A 345 -25.80 -23.59 4.03
CA ALA A 345 -24.97 -24.64 3.43
C ALA A 345 -24.10 -24.13 2.26
N LEU A 346 -24.56 -23.09 1.55
CA LEU A 346 -23.80 -22.40 0.50
C LEU A 346 -22.78 -21.39 1.02
N GLY A 347 -22.62 -21.26 2.34
CA GLY A 347 -21.64 -20.40 3.01
C GLY A 347 -22.15 -18.98 3.32
N THR A 348 -23.47 -18.77 3.30
CA THR A 348 -24.06 -17.48 3.68
C THR A 348 -23.95 -17.26 5.17
N SER A 349 -23.28 -16.18 5.58
CA SER A 349 -23.10 -15.80 6.99
C SER A 349 -23.96 -14.61 7.40
N THR A 350 -24.47 -13.84 6.42
CA THR A 350 -25.33 -12.67 6.67
C THR A 350 -26.51 -12.66 5.71
N LEU A 351 -27.72 -12.62 6.26
CA LEU A 351 -28.96 -12.36 5.54
C LEU A 351 -29.37 -10.89 5.70
N ILE A 352 -29.84 -10.28 4.63
CA ILE A 352 -30.39 -8.92 4.66
C ILE A 352 -31.85 -9.00 4.22
N GLU A 353 -32.78 -8.73 5.15
CA GLU A 353 -34.21 -8.71 4.83
C GLU A 353 -34.58 -7.38 4.17
N VAL A 354 -34.92 -7.46 2.89
CA VAL A 354 -35.37 -6.34 2.07
C VAL A 354 -36.89 -6.33 2.07
N GLY A 355 -37.45 -5.38 2.83
CA GLY A 355 -38.89 -5.23 3.00
C GLY A 355 -39.25 -4.05 3.89
N PRO A 356 -40.55 -3.76 4.05
CA PRO A 356 -41.03 -2.61 4.81
C PRO A 356 -40.95 -2.78 6.35
N ASP A 357 -40.56 -3.97 6.82
CA ASP A 357 -40.47 -4.37 8.22
C ASP A 357 -39.58 -5.62 8.38
N GLY A 358 -39.27 -6.04 9.62
CA GLY A 358 -38.40 -7.18 9.92
C GLY A 358 -39.12 -8.49 10.24
N VAL A 359 -40.01 -8.96 9.35
CA VAL A 359 -40.87 -10.14 9.62
C VAL A 359 -40.12 -11.45 9.43
N LEU A 360 -39.27 -11.55 8.41
CA LEU A 360 -38.45 -12.73 8.14
C LEU A 360 -37.30 -12.84 9.13
N ALA A 361 -36.68 -11.72 9.50
CA ALA A 361 -35.65 -11.66 10.53
C ALA A 361 -36.16 -12.21 11.87
N ALA A 362 -37.43 -11.98 12.22
CA ALA A 362 -38.05 -12.54 13.42
C ALA A 362 -38.31 -14.06 13.36
N ALA A 363 -38.19 -14.68 12.18
CA ALA A 363 -38.37 -16.12 11.96
C ALA A 363 -37.05 -16.90 11.95
N VAL A 364 -35.90 -16.21 11.93
CA VAL A 364 -34.56 -16.81 11.92
C VAL A 364 -33.76 -16.34 13.13
N ASP A 365 -32.54 -16.86 13.28
CA ASP A 365 -31.63 -16.40 14.33
C ASP A 365 -31.30 -14.90 14.16
N GLU A 366 -31.40 -14.14 15.24
CA GLU A 366 -31.17 -12.68 15.25
C GLU A 366 -29.74 -12.29 14.85
N THR A 367 -28.78 -13.21 15.04
CA THR A 367 -27.39 -13.00 14.62
C THR A 367 -27.19 -13.20 13.13
N LEU A 368 -28.10 -13.89 12.45
CA LEU A 368 -27.99 -14.23 11.04
C LEU A 368 -28.59 -13.15 10.13
N CYS A 369 -29.74 -12.57 10.48
CA CYS A 369 -30.50 -11.68 9.60
C CYS A 369 -30.58 -10.23 10.08
N VAL A 370 -30.40 -9.27 9.16
CA VAL A 370 -30.53 -7.83 9.40
C VAL A 370 -31.72 -7.29 8.61
N PRO A 371 -32.79 -6.80 9.26
CA PRO A 371 -33.89 -6.16 8.56
C PRO A 371 -33.55 -4.72 8.15
N VAL A 372 -33.79 -4.38 6.88
CA VAL A 372 -33.48 -3.04 6.35
C VAL A 372 -34.39 -1.97 6.94
N LEU A 373 -35.69 -2.26 7.06
CA LEU A 373 -36.66 -1.38 7.70
C LEU A 373 -37.34 -2.07 8.89
N ARG A 374 -37.77 -1.25 9.85
CA ARG A 374 -38.54 -1.70 11.03
C ARG A 374 -39.64 -0.70 11.32
N ARG A 375 -40.82 -1.20 11.69
CA ARG A 375 -41.98 -0.34 11.98
C ARG A 375 -41.86 0.55 13.23
N ASP A 376 -40.90 0.28 14.10
CA ASP A 376 -40.77 0.91 15.42
C ASP A 376 -39.87 2.16 15.41
N ARG A 377 -39.33 2.54 14.25
CA ARG A 377 -38.42 3.69 14.07
C ARG A 377 -38.54 4.30 12.67
N GLY A 378 -37.95 5.49 12.47
CA GLY A 378 -37.90 6.16 11.16
C GLY A 378 -37.13 5.35 10.13
N GLU A 379 -37.48 5.46 8.85
CA GLU A 379 -36.99 4.61 7.77
C GLU A 379 -35.52 4.92 7.43
N VAL A 380 -35.13 6.20 7.44
CA VAL A 380 -33.73 6.59 7.19
C VAL A 380 -32.84 6.06 8.31
N ARG A 381 -33.31 6.18 9.55
CA ARG A 381 -32.62 5.62 10.71
C ARG A 381 -32.49 4.10 10.62
N ALA A 382 -33.59 3.40 10.31
CA ALA A 382 -33.59 1.95 10.18
C ALA A 382 -32.60 1.47 9.10
N LEU A 383 -32.60 2.13 7.94
CA LEU A 383 -31.65 1.84 6.85
C LEU A 383 -30.19 2.00 7.30
N LEU A 384 -29.86 3.13 7.92
CA LEU A 384 -28.50 3.39 8.38
C LEU A 384 -28.07 2.42 9.50
N GLU A 385 -28.99 2.03 10.39
CA GLU A 385 -28.72 1.03 11.43
C GLU A 385 -28.49 -0.36 10.82
N ALA A 386 -29.23 -0.72 9.76
CA ALA A 386 -29.02 -1.97 9.02
C ALA A 386 -27.66 -1.98 8.32
N LEU A 387 -27.28 -0.89 7.64
CA LEU A 387 -25.97 -0.72 7.02
C LEU A 387 -24.83 -0.77 8.05
N ALA A 388 -25.04 -0.18 9.23
CA ALA A 388 -24.08 -0.22 10.33
C ALA A 388 -23.85 -1.66 10.84
N ALA A 389 -24.94 -2.43 10.99
CA ALA A 389 -24.86 -3.84 11.39
C ALA A 389 -24.15 -4.70 10.32
N VAL A 390 -24.47 -4.48 9.04
CA VAL A 390 -23.81 -5.14 7.90
C VAL A 390 -22.31 -4.83 7.86
N TRP A 391 -21.94 -3.56 8.04
CA TRP A 391 -20.54 -3.13 8.05
C TRP A 391 -19.74 -3.73 9.22
N ALA A 392 -20.34 -3.78 10.40
CA ALA A 392 -19.73 -4.38 11.58
C ALA A 392 -19.45 -5.89 11.37
N ARG A 393 -20.28 -6.59 10.60
CA ARG A 393 -20.08 -8.01 10.25
C ARG A 393 -18.96 -8.25 9.24
N GLY A 394 -18.38 -7.20 8.65
CA GLY A 394 -17.21 -7.29 7.76
C GLY A 394 -17.49 -6.90 6.31
N ILE A 395 -18.76 -6.75 5.93
CA ILE A 395 -19.19 -6.39 4.57
C ILE A 395 -18.89 -4.91 4.32
N ASP A 396 -18.28 -4.57 3.20
CA ASP A 396 -17.98 -3.17 2.89
C ASP A 396 -19.25 -2.41 2.49
N VAL A 397 -19.33 -1.17 2.98
CA VAL A 397 -20.42 -0.23 2.71
C VAL A 397 -19.81 1.07 2.19
N ASP A 398 -20.33 1.57 1.08
CA ASP A 398 -20.12 2.93 0.58
C ASP A 398 -21.09 3.86 1.29
N TRP A 399 -20.58 4.64 2.23
CA TRP A 399 -21.38 5.55 3.04
C TRP A 399 -21.71 6.87 2.34
N THR A 400 -21.17 7.11 1.14
CA THR A 400 -21.35 8.37 0.39
C THR A 400 -22.82 8.78 0.25
N PRO A 401 -23.78 7.87 -0.07
CA PRO A 401 -25.19 8.26 -0.20
C PRO A 401 -25.85 8.74 1.11
N ALA A 402 -25.25 8.46 2.27
CA ALA A 402 -25.74 8.95 3.56
C ALA A 402 -25.45 10.44 3.77
N PHE A 403 -24.42 11.01 3.12
CA PHE A 403 -23.97 12.39 3.33
C PHE A 403 -24.51 13.32 2.25
N ARG A 404 -25.39 14.25 2.64
CA ARG A 404 -26.18 15.07 1.71
C ARG A 404 -25.99 16.54 1.97
N GLY A 405 -24.80 17.02 1.68
CA GLY A 405 -24.42 18.41 1.94
C GLY A 405 -22.91 18.56 1.95
N GLY A 406 -22.45 19.80 2.14
CA GLY A 406 -21.06 20.03 2.47
C GLY A 406 -20.78 19.58 3.90
N TYR A 407 -19.66 18.92 4.11
CA TYR A 407 -19.12 18.54 5.41
C TYR A 407 -17.70 19.09 5.53
N ARG A 408 -17.25 19.29 6.76
CA ARG A 408 -15.90 19.76 7.09
C ARG A 408 -15.12 18.63 7.75
N HIS A 409 -13.80 18.65 7.54
CA HIS A 409 -12.92 17.72 8.23
C HIS A 409 -12.76 18.15 9.69
N ALA A 410 -13.14 17.30 10.64
CA ALA A 410 -12.98 17.54 12.07
C ALA A 410 -11.60 17.03 12.54
N ASP A 411 -10.96 17.74 13.48
CA ASP A 411 -9.66 17.32 14.05
C ASP A 411 -9.88 16.28 15.17
N LEU A 412 -10.26 15.07 14.78
CA LEU A 412 -10.64 14.00 15.71
C LEU A 412 -9.42 13.34 16.38
N PRO A 413 -9.57 12.79 17.60
CA PRO A 413 -8.48 12.13 18.33
C PRO A 413 -7.76 11.05 17.53
N THR A 414 -6.44 10.94 17.71
CA THR A 414 -5.61 9.91 17.06
C THR A 414 -5.96 8.50 17.54
N TYR A 415 -5.46 7.49 16.81
CA TYR A 415 -5.68 6.08 17.11
C TYR A 415 -5.24 5.69 18.54
N ALA A 416 -6.06 4.90 19.23
CA ALA A 416 -5.78 4.34 20.55
C ALA A 416 -4.81 3.15 20.48
N PHE A 417 -3.52 3.43 20.26
CA PHE A 417 -2.46 2.43 20.33
C PHE A 417 -2.42 1.73 21.69
N GLN A 418 -2.35 0.40 21.66
CA GLN A 418 -2.15 -0.42 22.85
C GLN A 418 -0.65 -0.43 23.15
N HIS A 419 -0.23 0.32 24.16
CA HIS A 419 1.17 0.52 24.48
C HIS A 419 1.74 -0.67 25.26
N GLU A 420 2.21 -1.68 24.53
CA GLU A 420 3.03 -2.76 25.09
C GLU A 420 4.52 -2.49 24.83
N ARG A 421 5.35 -2.77 25.84
CA ARG A 421 6.79 -2.52 25.77
C ARG A 421 7.50 -3.66 25.06
N PHE A 422 7.67 -3.55 23.75
CA PHE A 422 8.41 -4.53 22.92
C PHE A 422 9.89 -4.19 22.74
N TRP A 423 10.48 -3.44 23.68
CA TRP A 423 11.90 -3.15 23.65
C TRP A 423 12.69 -4.41 23.99
N LEU A 424 13.66 -4.77 23.15
CA LEU A 424 14.70 -5.74 23.51
C LEU A 424 15.48 -5.15 24.68
N GLU A 425 15.12 -5.55 25.89
CA GLU A 425 15.97 -5.32 27.06
C GLU A 425 17.24 -6.12 26.83
N THR A 426 18.28 -5.42 26.36
CA THR A 426 19.59 -5.98 26.15
C THR A 426 20.19 -6.21 27.53
N THR A 427 19.81 -7.33 28.15
CA THR A 427 20.49 -7.83 29.33
C THR A 427 21.91 -8.15 28.89
N ALA A 428 22.86 -7.47 29.53
CA ALA A 428 24.27 -7.40 29.24
C ALA A 428 24.90 -8.68 28.68
N VAL A 429 25.72 -8.49 27.65
CA VAL A 429 26.55 -9.47 26.93
C VAL A 429 27.75 -9.91 27.79
N GLU A 430 27.61 -10.07 29.11
CA GLU A 430 28.73 -10.47 29.97
C GLU A 430 29.02 -11.99 29.92
N GLN A 431 28.07 -12.83 29.51
CA GLN A 431 28.22 -14.30 29.63
C GLN A 431 28.76 -15.05 28.40
N LYS A 432 29.08 -14.39 27.27
CA LYS A 432 29.48 -15.10 26.02
C LYS A 432 30.97 -15.07 25.66
N VAL A 433 31.81 -14.24 26.28
CA VAL A 433 33.23 -14.08 25.87
C VAL A 433 34.14 -15.15 26.49
N GLU A 434 33.88 -15.56 27.75
CA GLU A 434 34.72 -16.54 28.45
C GLU A 434 34.59 -17.98 27.91
N SER A 435 33.44 -18.32 27.31
CA SER A 435 33.21 -19.67 26.75
C SER A 435 34.01 -19.98 25.47
N ALA A 436 34.63 -18.96 24.87
CA ALA A 436 35.51 -19.07 23.70
C ALA A 436 37.01 -18.95 24.02
N GLY A 437 37.39 -18.82 25.30
CA GLY A 437 38.79 -18.65 25.73
C GLY A 437 39.38 -17.26 25.46
N LEU A 438 38.53 -16.25 25.22
CA LEU A 438 38.91 -14.86 24.99
C LEU A 438 38.75 -14.06 26.28
N ALA A 439 39.68 -13.13 26.54
CA ALA A 439 39.56 -12.19 27.65
C ALA A 439 38.69 -11.00 27.22
N GLY A 440 37.71 -10.65 28.06
CA GLY A 440 36.91 -9.43 27.88
C GLY A 440 37.77 -8.18 28.14
N LEU A 441 37.64 -7.17 27.29
CA LEU A 441 38.45 -5.94 27.35
C LEU A 441 37.81 -4.80 28.13
N GLY A 442 36.51 -4.88 28.44
CA GLY A 442 35.79 -3.86 29.22
C GLY A 442 35.71 -2.48 28.56
N HIS A 443 36.02 -2.36 27.26
CA HIS A 443 36.01 -1.09 26.53
C HIS A 443 34.78 -0.98 25.61
N PRO A 444 34.12 0.19 25.48
CA PRO A 444 32.86 0.31 24.75
C PRO A 444 32.91 -0.06 23.25
N PHE A 445 34.10 -0.02 22.64
CA PHE A 445 34.32 -0.39 21.23
C PHE A 445 35.15 -1.67 21.03
N LEU A 446 35.70 -2.27 22.09
CA LEU A 446 36.59 -3.43 22.00
C LEU A 446 36.09 -4.52 22.94
N ASP A 447 35.65 -5.64 22.36
CA ASP A 447 34.96 -6.72 23.07
C ASP A 447 35.95 -7.80 23.55
N ALA A 448 36.97 -8.10 22.74
CA ALA A 448 37.85 -9.25 22.95
C ALA A 448 39.32 -8.95 22.60
N LEU A 449 40.23 -9.60 23.35
CA LEU A 449 41.67 -9.59 23.10
C LEU A 449 42.17 -10.99 22.71
N VAL A 450 43.06 -11.03 21.71
CA VAL A 450 43.78 -12.22 21.26
C VAL A 450 45.29 -11.98 21.38
N PRO A 451 46.03 -12.73 22.22
CA PRO A 451 47.49 -12.62 22.29
C PRO A 451 48.15 -13.25 21.05
N LEU A 452 49.25 -12.64 20.60
CA LEU A 452 50.06 -13.12 19.47
C LEU A 452 51.35 -13.80 19.97
N PRO A 453 51.92 -14.78 19.22
CA PRO A 453 53.12 -15.50 19.62
C PRO A 453 54.39 -14.65 19.78
N ASP A 454 54.43 -13.47 19.14
CA ASP A 454 55.53 -12.51 19.19
C ASP A 454 55.46 -11.55 20.39
N GLY A 455 54.50 -11.77 21.30
CA GLY A 455 54.24 -10.88 22.42
C GLY A 455 53.44 -9.63 22.04
N GLY A 456 52.83 -9.59 20.86
CA GLY A 456 51.80 -8.62 20.45
C GLY A 456 50.39 -9.03 20.86
N VAL A 457 49.41 -8.19 20.55
CA VAL A 457 47.97 -8.46 20.80
C VAL A 457 47.11 -7.95 19.65
N VAL A 458 45.95 -8.58 19.47
CA VAL A 458 44.87 -8.09 18.62
C VAL A 458 43.64 -7.83 19.47
N CYS A 459 43.20 -6.57 19.53
CA CYS A 459 41.95 -6.18 20.15
C CYS A 459 40.88 -6.05 19.05
N THR A 460 39.70 -6.59 19.27
CA THR A 460 38.60 -6.52 18.30
C THR A 460 37.27 -6.25 18.99
N GLY A 461 36.39 -5.51 18.33
CA GLY A 461 35.04 -5.28 18.81
C GLY A 461 34.08 -4.80 17.72
N ARG A 462 32.79 -4.76 18.06
CA ARG A 462 31.75 -4.25 17.16
C ARG A 462 31.25 -2.89 17.62
N VAL A 463 31.57 -1.85 16.85
CA VAL A 463 31.02 -0.51 17.06
C VAL A 463 29.70 -0.45 16.31
N SER A 464 28.58 -0.37 17.03
CA SER A 464 27.23 -0.30 16.45
C SER A 464 26.47 0.97 16.84
N GLN A 465 26.98 1.71 17.82
CA GLN A 465 26.39 2.95 18.32
C GLN A 465 27.46 4.04 18.33
N TRP A 466 27.28 5.02 17.46
CA TRP A 466 28.02 6.27 17.36
C TRP A 466 27.08 7.27 16.69
N ASP A 467 27.22 8.58 16.93
CA ASP A 467 26.46 9.58 16.17
C ASP A 467 26.65 9.32 14.67
N SER A 468 25.64 9.64 13.83
CA SER A 468 25.47 9.17 12.44
C SER A 468 26.53 9.61 11.41
N GLY A 469 27.80 9.74 11.81
CA GLY A 469 28.97 10.11 11.01
C GLY A 469 30.20 9.25 11.34
N PRO A 470 31.39 9.70 10.90
CA PRO A 470 32.65 8.97 11.12
C PRO A 470 33.09 8.99 12.60
N LEU A 471 33.84 7.97 13.02
CA LEU A 471 34.56 7.98 14.29
C LEU A 471 35.57 9.14 14.29
N THR A 472 35.59 9.90 15.38
CA THR A 472 36.52 11.01 15.54
C THR A 472 37.93 10.51 15.81
N GLY A 473 38.93 11.37 15.58
CA GLY A 473 40.32 11.04 15.91
C GLY A 473 40.50 10.70 17.40
N ALA A 474 39.70 11.32 18.27
CA ALA A 474 39.67 11.03 19.71
C ALA A 474 39.16 9.61 20.02
N ALA A 475 38.14 9.13 19.30
CA ALA A 475 37.64 7.76 19.45
C ALA A 475 38.68 6.72 19.04
N VAL A 476 39.44 6.99 17.97
CA VAL A 476 40.55 6.13 17.54
C VAL A 476 41.71 6.16 18.54
N LEU A 477 42.01 7.33 19.10
CA LEU A 477 43.06 7.52 20.10
C LEU A 477 42.77 6.74 21.39
N ASP A 478 41.56 6.84 21.95
CA ASP A 478 41.17 6.13 23.18
C ASP A 478 41.28 4.61 23.02
N MET A 479 40.81 4.09 21.88
CA MET A 479 40.98 2.70 21.46
C MET A 479 42.46 2.25 21.43
N VAL A 480 43.36 3.10 20.94
CA VAL A 480 44.81 2.82 20.87
C VAL A 480 45.46 2.86 22.25
N ILE A 481 45.06 3.81 23.12
CA ILE A 481 45.52 3.88 24.51
C ILE A 481 45.12 2.61 25.26
N HIS A 482 43.84 2.23 25.18
CA HIS A 482 43.33 1.03 25.85
C HIS A 482 44.06 -0.24 25.40
N ALA A 483 44.36 -0.36 24.10
CA ALA A 483 45.14 -1.48 23.56
C ALA A 483 46.60 -1.47 24.04
N GLY A 484 47.20 -0.29 24.23
CA GLY A 484 48.56 -0.12 24.74
C GLY A 484 48.71 -0.51 26.21
N ASP A 485 47.71 -0.23 27.03
CA ASP A 485 47.69 -0.61 28.45
C ASP A 485 47.75 -2.14 28.63
N GLN A 486 47.13 -2.90 27.73
CA GLN A 486 47.17 -4.38 27.76
C GLN A 486 48.58 -4.95 27.55
N VAL A 487 49.50 -4.17 26.99
CA VAL A 487 50.90 -4.57 26.74
C VAL A 487 51.91 -3.73 27.53
N GLY A 488 51.45 -2.95 28.51
CA GLY A 488 52.31 -2.12 29.37
C GLY A 488 53.01 -0.97 28.65
N CYS A 489 52.44 -0.46 27.56
CA CYS A 489 52.95 0.67 26.79
C CYS A 489 51.89 1.80 26.74
N PRO A 490 51.72 2.57 27.85
CA PRO A 490 50.62 3.51 28.01
C PRO A 490 50.82 4.85 27.28
N VAL A 491 51.97 5.05 26.63
CA VAL A 491 52.32 6.32 25.98
C VAL A 491 52.20 6.18 24.46
N VAL A 492 51.40 7.04 23.84
CA VAL A 492 51.31 7.13 22.37
C VAL A 492 52.31 8.18 21.90
N ALA A 493 53.46 7.73 21.39
CA ALA A 493 54.49 8.63 20.86
C ALA A 493 54.01 9.36 19.61
N GLU A 494 53.34 8.64 18.70
CA GLU A 494 52.69 9.21 17.53
C GLU A 494 51.48 8.38 17.12
N LEU A 495 50.38 9.02 16.74
CA LEU A 495 49.23 8.44 16.05
C LEU A 495 48.93 9.27 14.80
N THR A 496 48.90 8.63 13.63
CA THR A 496 48.54 9.24 12.36
C THR A 496 47.25 8.62 11.82
N LEU A 497 46.27 9.45 11.51
CA LEU A 497 44.98 9.09 10.93
C LEU A 497 44.99 9.37 9.42
N ASP A 498 44.80 8.33 8.62
CA ASP A 498 44.76 8.41 7.15
C ASP A 498 43.32 8.58 6.63
N THR A 499 42.34 7.92 7.25
CA THR A 499 40.91 8.02 6.93
C THR A 499 40.07 7.78 8.19
N ALA A 500 38.89 8.38 8.29
CA ALA A 500 38.00 8.15 9.43
C ALA A 500 37.12 6.91 9.22
N PRO A 501 37.03 5.96 10.18
CA PRO A 501 36.11 4.84 10.11
C PRO A 501 34.65 5.30 10.13
N VAL A 502 33.81 4.82 9.20
CA VAL A 502 32.38 5.16 9.15
C VAL A 502 31.56 4.03 9.75
N VAL A 503 30.80 4.33 10.81
CA VAL A 503 30.13 3.29 11.63
C VAL A 503 28.91 2.68 10.93
N GLY A 504 28.05 3.48 10.28
CA GLY A 504 26.85 2.98 9.59
C GLY A 504 25.97 2.10 10.49
N ASP A 505 25.60 0.89 10.01
CA ASP A 505 24.81 -0.12 10.76
C ASP A 505 25.69 -0.97 11.73
N GLY A 506 26.94 -0.55 11.86
CA GLY A 506 27.95 -1.09 12.76
C GLY A 506 29.11 -1.76 12.03
N ILE A 507 30.32 -1.37 12.43
CA ILE A 507 31.59 -1.87 11.90
C ILE A 507 32.27 -2.80 12.90
N THR A 508 33.03 -3.78 12.38
CA THR A 508 34.03 -4.47 13.20
C THR A 508 35.30 -3.65 13.18
N VAL A 509 35.81 -3.28 14.36
CA VAL A 509 37.11 -2.61 14.50
C VAL A 509 38.13 -3.63 15.00
N GLN A 510 39.34 -3.56 14.47
CA GLN A 510 40.47 -4.36 14.88
C GLN A 510 41.71 -3.48 15.07
N ILE A 511 42.35 -3.63 16.23
CA ILE A 511 43.60 -2.96 16.58
C ILE A 511 44.66 -4.04 16.76
N THR A 512 45.71 -3.96 15.97
CA THR A 512 46.85 -4.86 16.06
C THR A 512 48.01 -4.12 16.69
N VAL A 513 48.48 -4.58 17.84
CA VAL A 513 49.69 -4.09 18.51
C VAL A 513 50.78 -5.14 18.33
N GLY A 514 51.88 -4.77 17.67
CA GLY A 514 52.99 -5.69 17.41
C GLY A 514 53.77 -6.07 18.68
N GLY A 515 54.60 -7.12 18.57
CA GLY A 515 55.63 -7.45 19.55
C GLY A 515 56.58 -6.26 19.85
N PRO A 516 57.33 -6.30 20.98
CA PRO A 516 58.23 -5.21 21.34
C PRO A 516 59.42 -5.16 20.37
N GLY A 517 59.69 -3.98 19.81
CA GLY A 517 60.93 -3.71 19.06
C GLY A 517 62.15 -3.56 19.98
N ASP A 518 63.32 -3.34 19.39
CA ASP A 518 64.62 -3.30 20.11
C ASP A 518 64.71 -2.22 21.21
N ASN A 519 63.91 -1.17 21.10
CA ASN A 519 63.81 -0.07 22.07
C ASN A 519 62.56 -0.16 22.97
N GLY A 520 61.84 -1.29 22.92
CA GLY A 520 60.57 -1.48 23.62
C GLY A 520 59.37 -0.78 22.98
N HIS A 521 59.54 -0.10 21.85
CA HIS A 521 58.43 0.52 21.12
C HIS A 521 57.61 -0.55 20.42
N ARG A 522 56.32 -0.27 20.20
CA ARG A 522 55.39 -1.18 19.52
C ARG A 522 54.62 -0.44 18.44
N GLU A 523 54.59 -0.99 17.24
CA GLU A 523 53.73 -0.48 16.16
C GLU A 523 52.28 -0.91 16.38
N VAL A 524 51.36 0.00 16.06
CA VAL A 524 49.92 -0.23 16.12
C VAL A 524 49.28 0.05 14.77
N ARG A 525 48.36 -0.81 14.35
CA ARG A 525 47.53 -0.62 13.15
C ARG A 525 46.05 -0.72 13.52
N VAL A 526 45.27 0.25 13.04
CA VAL A 526 43.82 0.30 13.27
C VAL A 526 43.10 0.03 11.95
N HIS A 527 42.27 -1.01 11.95
CA HIS A 527 41.46 -1.40 10.81
C HIS A 527 39.98 -1.42 11.16
N SER A 528 39.13 -1.19 10.16
CA SER A 528 37.72 -1.53 10.25
C SER A 528 37.28 -2.42 9.11
N ARG A 529 36.19 -3.17 9.31
CA ARG A 529 35.55 -3.99 8.31
C ARG A 529 34.10 -3.57 8.10
N HIS A 530 33.78 -3.25 6.85
CA HIS A 530 32.42 -2.97 6.37
C HIS A 530 32.16 -3.82 5.11
N ASP A 531 31.00 -4.49 5.00
CA ASP A 531 30.60 -5.33 3.86
C ASP A 531 31.74 -6.28 3.37
N ASP A 532 32.35 -7.03 4.30
CA ASP A 532 33.44 -8.00 4.08
C ASP A 532 34.80 -7.45 3.58
N ARG A 533 35.01 -6.13 3.58
CA ARG A 533 36.31 -5.52 3.21
C ARG A 533 36.98 -4.86 4.40
N TRP A 534 38.27 -5.18 4.61
CA TRP A 534 39.11 -4.51 5.60
C TRP A 534 39.74 -3.25 5.03
N GLN A 535 39.73 -2.17 5.81
CA GLN A 535 40.39 -0.90 5.50
C GLN A 535 41.27 -0.47 6.68
N GLU A 536 42.51 -0.08 6.41
CA GLU A 536 43.40 0.56 7.39
C GLU A 536 43.02 2.04 7.53
N HIS A 537 42.91 2.51 8.76
CA HIS A 537 42.50 3.88 9.09
C HIS A 537 43.60 4.69 9.77
N ALA A 538 44.38 4.05 10.64
CA ALA A 538 45.41 4.74 11.40
C ALA A 538 46.61 3.84 11.71
N ARG A 539 47.77 4.48 11.91
CA ARG A 539 49.01 3.88 12.40
C ARG A 539 49.48 4.62 13.63
N ALA A 540 49.95 3.89 14.64
CA ALA A 540 50.49 4.49 15.86
C ALA A 540 51.79 3.82 16.32
N THR A 541 52.55 4.51 17.17
CA THR A 541 53.70 3.96 17.88
C THR A 541 53.49 4.16 19.38
N LEU A 542 53.52 3.04 20.12
CA LEU A 542 53.42 3.02 21.58
C LEU A 542 54.81 2.85 22.19
N THR A 543 55.03 3.43 23.37
CA THR A 543 56.27 3.29 24.13
C THR A 543 56.01 2.89 25.59
N PRO A 544 56.98 2.25 26.27
CA PRO A 544 56.90 2.01 27.71
C PRO A 544 56.78 3.32 28.49
N PRO A 545 56.39 3.26 29.79
CA PRO A 545 56.32 4.45 30.63
C PRO A 545 57.65 5.21 30.63
N CYS A 546 57.63 6.44 30.13
CA CYS A 546 58.76 7.36 30.17
C CYS A 546 58.31 8.62 30.93
N PRO A 547 59.17 9.24 31.75
CA PRO A 547 58.83 10.53 32.34
C PRO A 547 58.51 11.52 31.23
N GLY A 548 57.25 11.96 31.16
CA GLY A 548 56.82 12.92 30.15
C GLY A 548 57.64 14.21 30.22
N PRO A 549 57.83 14.92 29.10
CA PRO A 549 58.51 16.20 29.11
C PRO A 549 57.81 17.17 30.07
N ALA A 550 58.59 17.97 30.80
CA ALA A 550 58.05 19.07 31.59
C ALA A 550 57.53 20.15 30.63
N ILE A 551 56.23 20.13 30.35
CA ILE A 551 55.58 21.08 29.45
C ILE A 551 55.14 22.32 30.26
N ALA A 552 55.51 23.51 29.79
CA ALA A 552 55.05 24.77 30.39
C ALA A 552 53.71 25.19 29.79
N PHE A 553 52.72 25.48 30.64
CA PHE A 553 51.37 25.87 30.25
C PHE A 553 51.15 27.35 30.58
N SER A 554 50.62 28.13 29.64
CA SER A 554 50.24 29.53 29.85
C SER A 554 48.95 29.85 29.09
N GLY A 555 47.97 30.44 29.77
CA GLY A 555 46.72 30.90 29.15
C GLY A 555 45.49 30.66 30.02
N ASP A 556 44.36 31.19 29.57
CA ASP A 556 43.04 30.91 30.13
C ASP A 556 42.66 29.43 29.91
N HIS A 557 41.87 28.88 30.82
CA HIS A 557 41.40 27.49 30.74
C HIS A 557 40.02 27.42 30.09
N LEU A 558 39.76 26.36 29.34
CA LEU A 558 38.46 26.00 28.81
C LEU A 558 37.88 24.86 29.64
N ASP A 559 36.69 25.04 30.21
CA ASP A 559 35.95 23.99 30.88
C ASP A 559 35.08 23.24 29.87
N VAL A 560 35.22 21.91 29.81
CA VAL A 560 34.39 21.02 28.98
C VAL A 560 33.82 19.90 29.85
N GLY A 561 32.57 19.52 29.60
CA GLY A 561 31.85 18.50 30.39
C GLY A 561 30.94 17.64 29.53
N LEU A 562 30.55 16.48 30.08
CA LEU A 562 29.54 15.59 29.50
C LEU A 562 28.21 15.73 30.24
N ASP A 563 27.12 15.66 29.49
CA ASP A 563 25.75 15.64 30.04
C ASP A 563 25.30 14.23 30.46
N HIS A 564 26.15 13.22 30.24
CA HIS A 564 25.88 11.80 30.48
C HIS A 564 27.09 11.09 31.10
N ASP A 565 26.89 9.85 31.55
CA ASP A 565 27.96 9.02 32.13
C ASP A 565 29.04 8.69 31.07
N PRO A 566 30.34 8.92 31.32
CA PRO A 566 31.42 8.63 30.38
C PRO A 566 31.55 7.15 30.02
N GLY A 567 30.85 6.24 30.71
CA GLY A 567 30.93 4.80 30.44
C GLY A 567 32.33 4.25 30.73
N ALA A 568 32.70 3.18 30.04
CA ALA A 568 33.98 2.48 30.24
C ALA A 568 35.12 2.98 29.33
N PHE A 569 35.01 4.21 28.79
CA PHE A 569 36.11 4.83 28.05
C PHE A 569 37.23 5.28 29.01
N GLY A 570 38.49 5.22 28.56
CA GLY A 570 39.61 5.79 29.30
C GLY A 570 39.48 7.30 29.38
N ILE A 571 39.32 7.94 28.22
CA ILE A 571 38.84 9.31 28.08
C ILE A 571 37.72 9.37 27.05
N HIS A 572 36.56 9.91 27.45
CA HIS A 572 35.41 9.95 26.54
C HIS A 572 35.71 10.82 25.31
N PRO A 573 35.53 10.32 24.06
CA PRO A 573 35.92 11.04 22.86
C PRO A 573 35.31 12.44 22.72
N ARG A 574 34.02 12.61 23.06
CA ARG A 574 33.35 13.93 23.03
C ARG A 574 33.99 14.99 23.93
N LEU A 575 34.61 14.62 25.05
CA LEU A 575 35.33 15.58 25.90
C LEU A 575 36.56 16.11 25.19
N VAL A 576 37.30 15.23 24.51
CA VAL A 576 38.48 15.60 23.73
C VAL A 576 38.07 16.41 22.50
N ASP A 577 37.01 16.03 21.80
CA ASP A 577 36.52 16.76 20.63
C ASP A 577 36.05 18.17 21.01
N ALA A 578 35.36 18.33 22.15
CA ALA A 578 34.99 19.64 22.70
C ALA A 578 36.23 20.47 23.08
N ALA A 579 37.22 19.84 23.72
CA ALA A 579 38.50 20.47 24.06
C ALA A 579 39.28 20.97 22.82
N LEU A 580 39.02 20.40 21.65
CA LEU A 580 39.65 20.78 20.37
C LEU A 580 38.83 21.77 19.55
N GLY A 581 37.64 22.16 20.01
CA GLY A 581 36.69 23.00 19.29
C GLY A 581 36.16 22.31 18.03
N HIS A 582 35.91 21.00 18.08
CA HIS A 582 35.40 20.17 16.98
C HIS A 582 36.30 20.09 15.73
N ARG A 583 37.55 20.57 15.81
CA ARG A 583 38.55 20.38 14.75
C ARG A 583 39.12 18.98 14.80
N GLN A 584 39.29 18.34 13.64
CA GLN A 584 39.80 16.97 13.56
C GLN A 584 41.32 16.94 13.32
N PRO A 585 42.13 16.53 14.31
CA PRO A 585 43.55 16.30 14.10
C PRO A 585 43.80 14.99 13.36
N VAL A 586 44.77 15.03 12.46
CA VAL A 586 45.26 13.91 11.66
C VAL A 586 46.56 13.32 12.21
N VAL A 587 47.27 14.05 13.07
CA VAL A 587 48.44 13.55 13.80
C VAL A 587 48.37 13.99 15.27
N TRP A 588 48.63 13.04 16.18
CA TRP A 588 48.75 13.24 17.62
C TRP A 588 50.15 12.80 18.06
N ARG A 589 50.79 13.55 18.96
CA ARG A 589 52.12 13.20 19.49
C ARG A 589 52.21 13.37 20.99
N ASP A 590 53.00 12.50 21.60
CA ASP A 590 53.32 12.49 23.03
C ASP A 590 52.04 12.51 23.88
N VAL A 591 51.13 11.57 23.62
CA VAL A 591 49.86 11.45 24.35
C VAL A 591 50.03 10.54 25.56
N VAL A 592 49.60 11.03 26.72
CA VAL A 592 49.60 10.29 27.98
C VAL A 592 48.25 10.49 28.68
N LEU A 593 47.54 9.39 28.95
CA LEU A 593 46.38 9.37 29.83
C LEU A 593 46.87 9.10 31.26
N HIS A 594 46.56 9.99 32.19
CA HIS A 594 47.01 9.92 33.60
C HIS A 594 45.92 9.40 34.54
N ALA A 595 44.65 9.60 34.18
CA ALA A 595 43.49 9.16 34.94
C ALA A 595 42.34 8.84 33.97
N ASP A 596 41.51 7.86 34.33
CA ASP A 596 40.34 7.42 33.57
C ASP A 596 39.02 7.97 34.15
N GLY A 597 37.92 7.82 33.41
CA GLY A 597 36.56 8.06 33.90
C GLY A 597 36.20 9.53 34.18
N ALA A 598 36.99 10.49 33.70
CA ALA A 598 36.72 11.92 33.88
C ALA A 598 35.41 12.34 33.19
N ARG A 599 34.58 13.10 33.91
CA ARG A 599 33.32 13.69 33.41
C ARG A 599 33.46 15.15 32.97
N ASP A 600 34.41 15.84 33.56
CA ASP A 600 34.69 17.26 33.37
C ASP A 600 36.19 17.44 33.22
N LEU A 601 36.60 18.30 32.30
CA LEU A 601 38.01 18.65 32.10
C LEU A 601 38.18 20.17 32.10
N ARG A 602 39.24 20.62 32.77
CA ARG A 602 39.83 21.94 32.54
C ARG A 602 40.98 21.82 31.55
N VAL A 603 40.86 22.48 30.42
CA VAL A 603 41.79 22.33 29.30
C VAL A 603 42.64 23.58 29.16
N ARG A 604 43.96 23.40 29.07
CA ARG A 604 44.92 24.45 28.73
C ARG A 604 45.71 24.06 27.50
N HIS A 605 45.73 24.92 26.49
CA HIS A 605 46.51 24.69 25.28
C HIS A 605 47.99 25.07 25.49
N THR A 606 48.88 24.37 24.81
CA THR A 606 50.30 24.71 24.78
C THR A 606 50.60 25.63 23.60
N PRO A 607 51.59 26.53 23.70
CA PRO A 607 52.07 27.32 22.55
C PRO A 607 52.58 26.46 21.38
N ALA A 608 52.94 25.21 21.64
CA ALA A 608 53.38 24.23 20.63
C ALA A 608 52.23 23.47 19.96
N GLY A 609 50.96 23.83 20.23
CA GLY A 609 49.78 23.22 19.62
C GLY A 609 49.31 21.92 20.27
N GLY A 610 49.75 21.63 21.49
CA GLY A 610 49.26 20.53 22.34
C GLY A 610 48.21 20.99 23.36
N LEU A 611 47.81 20.10 24.27
CA LEU A 611 46.89 20.42 25.36
C LEU A 611 47.19 19.61 26.63
N LEU A 612 46.89 20.21 27.78
CA LEU A 612 46.77 19.53 29.07
C LEU A 612 45.33 19.65 29.55
N ALA A 613 44.73 18.53 29.87
CA ALA A 613 43.44 18.45 30.55
C ALA A 613 43.65 17.99 31.99
N THR A 614 43.03 18.70 32.93
CA THR A 614 43.02 18.35 34.36
C THR A 614 41.58 18.16 34.85
N ASP A 615 41.42 17.47 35.98
CA ASP A 615 40.15 17.45 36.70
C ASP A 615 39.89 18.80 37.43
N ARG A 616 38.80 18.86 38.21
CA ARG A 616 38.41 20.06 38.97
C ARG A 616 39.38 20.41 40.11
N ASP A 617 40.17 19.43 40.56
CA ASP A 617 41.20 19.57 41.59
C ASP A 617 42.59 19.85 40.97
N ASP A 618 42.64 20.21 39.68
CA ASP A 618 43.84 20.48 38.88
C ASP A 618 44.82 19.29 38.78
N ARG A 619 44.33 18.05 38.97
CA ARG A 619 45.13 16.83 38.74
C ARG A 619 45.14 16.48 37.26
N PRO A 620 46.29 16.08 36.68
CA PRO A 620 46.38 15.76 35.26
C PRO A 620 45.51 14.55 34.91
N VAL A 621 44.73 14.68 33.84
CA VAL A 621 43.90 13.61 33.26
C VAL A 621 44.45 13.19 31.92
N LEU A 622 44.73 14.15 31.02
CA LEU A 622 45.25 13.88 29.67
C LEU A 622 46.32 14.90 29.29
N THR A 623 47.45 14.46 28.77
CA THR A 623 48.48 15.32 28.17
C THR A 623 48.66 14.97 26.71
N ILE A 624 48.77 15.99 25.86
CA ILE A 624 49.08 15.88 24.43
C ILE A 624 50.18 16.88 24.10
N GLY A 625 51.33 16.40 23.62
CA GLY A 625 52.48 17.26 23.31
C GLY A 625 52.24 18.18 22.11
N SER A 626 51.71 17.64 21.00
CA SER A 626 51.36 18.43 19.82
C SER A 626 50.28 17.77 18.95
N LEU A 627 49.58 18.60 18.16
CA LEU A 627 48.51 18.21 17.24
C LEU A 627 48.75 18.80 15.84
N ARG A 628 48.42 18.04 14.80
CA ARG A 628 48.34 18.55 13.42
C ARG A 628 46.94 18.32 12.87
N PHE A 629 46.31 19.39 12.37
CA PHE A 629 45.01 19.35 11.71
C PHE A 629 45.17 19.23 10.19
N GLY A 630 44.18 18.64 9.52
CA GLY A 630 44.15 18.51 8.06
C GLY A 630 42.86 17.84 7.58
N ASP A 631 42.59 17.94 6.28
CA ASP A 631 41.41 17.32 5.67
C ASP A 631 41.65 15.82 5.46
N LEU A 632 40.70 15.01 5.91
CA LEU A 632 40.68 13.58 5.62
C LEU A 632 39.87 13.35 4.34
N PRO A 633 40.34 12.53 3.39
CA PRO A 633 39.53 12.16 2.24
C PRO A 633 38.28 11.40 2.70
N PRO A 634 37.12 11.57 2.01
CA PRO A 634 35.91 10.82 2.33
C PRO A 634 36.18 9.32 2.26
N SER A 635 35.47 8.55 3.07
CA SER A 635 35.59 7.09 3.07
C SER A 635 35.39 6.53 1.65
N ARG A 636 36.26 5.59 1.25
CA ARG A 636 36.21 4.88 -0.06
C ARG A 636 34.89 4.14 -0.33
N ALA A 637 33.95 4.13 0.63
CA ALA A 637 32.63 3.54 0.48
C ALA A 637 31.73 4.23 -0.57
N VAL A 638 31.93 5.53 -0.87
CA VAL A 638 31.05 6.30 -1.78
C VAL A 638 31.53 6.36 -3.23
N GLU A 639 32.86 6.30 -3.48
CA GLU A 639 33.45 6.39 -4.84
C GLU A 639 32.95 5.30 -5.81
N GLY A 640 32.42 4.20 -5.29
CA GLY A 640 31.86 3.10 -6.07
C GLY A 640 30.38 3.22 -6.42
N SER A 641 29.72 4.34 -6.17
CA SER A 641 28.24 4.43 -6.26
C SER A 641 27.70 5.48 -7.23
N LEU A 642 28.57 6.07 -8.06
CA LEU A 642 28.17 6.99 -9.12
C LEU A 642 28.41 6.38 -10.51
N PHE A 643 27.37 6.40 -11.33
CA PHE A 643 27.39 5.74 -12.64
C PHE A 643 26.89 6.64 -13.79
N ASP A 644 27.25 6.30 -15.01
CA ASP A 644 26.67 6.82 -16.25
C ASP A 644 26.20 5.68 -17.18
N VAL A 645 25.28 5.99 -18.09
CA VAL A 645 24.84 5.05 -19.13
C VAL A 645 25.69 5.28 -20.38
N ALA A 646 26.58 4.33 -20.67
CA ALA A 646 27.41 4.34 -21.85
C ALA A 646 26.79 3.48 -22.96
N TRP A 647 26.71 4.03 -24.17
CA TRP A 647 26.33 3.29 -25.37
C TRP A 647 27.57 2.72 -26.03
N VAL A 648 27.70 1.40 -25.99
CA VAL A 648 28.92 0.71 -26.44
C VAL A 648 28.65 -0.08 -27.71
N PRO A 649 29.60 -0.13 -28.67
CA PRO A 649 29.45 -0.97 -29.85
C PRO A 649 29.27 -2.44 -29.45
N ALA A 650 28.28 -3.11 -30.03
CA ALA A 650 28.04 -4.53 -29.81
C ALA A 650 27.67 -5.24 -31.12
N ARG A 651 27.97 -6.53 -31.18
CA ARG A 651 27.43 -7.41 -32.23
C ARG A 651 26.11 -7.97 -31.71
N VAL A 652 25.03 -7.66 -32.41
CA VAL A 652 23.72 -8.25 -32.16
C VAL A 652 23.36 -9.05 -33.39
N ASP A 653 23.18 -10.36 -33.21
CA ASP A 653 22.72 -11.23 -34.30
C ASP A 653 21.24 -10.90 -34.57
N PRO A 654 20.88 -10.51 -35.81
CA PRO A 654 19.50 -10.16 -36.12
C PRO A 654 18.58 -11.37 -35.92
N SER A 655 17.52 -11.18 -35.14
CA SER A 655 16.49 -12.21 -34.99
C SER A 655 15.85 -12.54 -36.33
N THR A 656 15.61 -13.83 -36.59
CA THR A 656 14.80 -14.32 -37.72
C THR A 656 13.30 -14.25 -37.44
N SER A 657 12.88 -13.86 -36.24
CA SER A 657 11.49 -13.77 -35.83
C SER A 657 10.87 -12.45 -36.28
N ASP A 658 9.59 -12.50 -36.70
CA ASP A 658 8.83 -11.29 -37.01
C ASP A 658 8.42 -10.53 -35.74
N PHE A 659 8.28 -9.22 -35.89
CA PHE A 659 7.95 -8.31 -34.80
C PHE A 659 7.12 -7.13 -35.30
N ILE A 660 6.28 -6.61 -34.42
CA ILE A 660 5.44 -5.44 -34.65
C ILE A 660 6.29 -4.19 -34.38
N VAL A 661 6.20 -3.18 -35.24
CA VAL A 661 6.91 -1.91 -35.07
C VAL A 661 5.90 -0.85 -34.61
N CYS A 662 6.21 -0.18 -33.49
CA CYS A 662 5.49 0.98 -33.00
C CYS A 662 6.42 2.19 -33.04
N GLU A 663 6.18 3.12 -33.97
CA GLU A 663 6.92 4.37 -33.99
C GLU A 663 6.42 5.29 -32.87
N ALA A 664 7.33 5.83 -32.07
CA ALA A 664 7.00 6.75 -31.00
C ALA A 664 6.25 7.99 -31.51
N GLY A 665 6.65 8.50 -32.69
CA GLY A 665 6.13 9.67 -33.41
C GLY A 665 6.35 11.02 -32.69
N ASP A 666 5.97 12.12 -33.36
CA ASP A 666 6.20 13.49 -32.86
C ASP A 666 5.02 14.03 -32.04
N GLY A 667 5.27 15.02 -31.17
CA GLY A 667 4.25 15.73 -30.39
C GLY A 667 4.73 16.18 -29.01
N ASP A 668 3.80 16.67 -28.18
CA ASP A 668 4.07 16.91 -26.76
C ASP A 668 4.24 15.59 -25.99
N ALA A 669 4.96 15.64 -24.88
CA ALA A 669 5.32 14.45 -24.12
C ALA A 669 4.11 13.63 -23.66
N ARG A 670 3.02 14.27 -23.23
CA ARG A 670 1.84 13.54 -22.72
C ARG A 670 1.12 12.83 -23.84
N THR A 671 0.96 13.48 -24.99
CA THR A 671 0.30 12.88 -26.16
C THR A 671 1.10 11.70 -26.70
N VAL A 672 2.42 11.86 -26.86
CA VAL A 672 3.29 10.81 -27.37
C VAL A 672 3.35 9.61 -26.42
N VAL A 673 3.55 9.84 -25.11
CA VAL A 673 3.60 8.77 -24.11
C VAL A 673 2.26 8.05 -23.99
N ALA A 674 1.13 8.76 -24.04
CA ALA A 674 -0.19 8.13 -24.01
C ALA A 674 -0.47 7.28 -25.25
N ARG A 675 -0.02 7.70 -26.44
CA ARG A 675 -0.11 6.88 -27.66
C ARG A 675 0.70 5.59 -27.53
N VAL A 676 1.95 5.68 -27.08
CA VAL A 676 2.79 4.49 -26.89
C VAL A 676 2.20 3.59 -25.80
N LEU A 677 1.67 4.15 -24.71
CA LEU A 677 0.96 3.39 -23.68
C LEU A 677 -0.23 2.62 -24.25
N ALA A 678 -1.05 3.27 -25.07
CA ALA A 678 -2.19 2.60 -25.72
C ALA A 678 -1.73 1.42 -26.60
N ALA A 679 -0.65 1.60 -27.37
CA ALA A 679 -0.07 0.52 -28.18
C ALA A 679 0.47 -0.65 -27.33
N LEU A 680 1.13 -0.35 -26.20
CA LEU A 680 1.60 -1.37 -25.26
C LEU A 680 0.42 -2.12 -24.63
N GLN A 681 -0.66 -1.43 -24.28
CA GLN A 681 -1.88 -2.02 -23.71
C GLN A 681 -2.60 -2.90 -24.73
N GLU A 682 -2.71 -2.45 -25.98
CA GLU A 682 -3.29 -3.24 -27.07
C GLU A 682 -2.48 -4.51 -27.33
N PHE A 683 -1.15 -4.39 -27.40
CA PHE A 683 -0.23 -5.53 -27.52
C PHE A 683 -0.35 -6.51 -26.34
N GLY A 684 -0.50 -6.00 -25.12
CA GLY A 684 -0.75 -6.81 -23.92
C GLY A 684 -2.08 -7.57 -23.99
N ARG A 685 -3.16 -6.90 -24.41
CA ARG A 685 -4.51 -7.50 -24.53
C ARG A 685 -4.62 -8.54 -25.63
N ALA A 686 -3.94 -8.34 -26.76
CA ALA A 686 -4.00 -9.26 -27.90
C ALA A 686 -3.60 -10.69 -27.51
N GLY A 687 -2.67 -10.84 -26.56
CA GLY A 687 -2.15 -12.13 -26.12
C GLY A 687 -1.34 -12.83 -27.23
N GLY A 688 -0.23 -13.49 -26.90
CA GLY A 688 0.54 -14.24 -27.91
C GLY A 688 2.05 -14.27 -27.68
N THR A 689 2.76 -14.83 -28.67
CA THR A 689 4.23 -15.00 -28.64
C THR A 689 4.99 -13.96 -29.45
N ASP A 690 4.27 -13.02 -30.09
CA ASP A 690 4.84 -11.95 -30.89
C ASP A 690 5.72 -11.01 -30.05
N ARG A 691 6.60 -10.29 -30.74
CA ARG A 691 7.49 -9.27 -30.18
C ARG A 691 7.07 -7.89 -30.67
N LEU A 692 7.17 -6.89 -29.80
CA LEU A 692 6.93 -5.48 -30.12
C LEU A 692 8.24 -4.70 -30.02
N VAL A 693 8.55 -3.91 -31.04
CA VAL A 693 9.68 -2.97 -31.05
C VAL A 693 9.14 -1.56 -31.08
N VAL A 694 9.45 -0.79 -30.04
CA VAL A 694 9.20 0.66 -30.03
C VAL A 694 10.40 1.38 -30.62
N VAL A 695 10.17 2.14 -31.68
CA VAL A 695 11.22 2.80 -32.47
C VAL A 695 11.23 4.30 -32.21
N THR A 696 12.41 4.84 -31.90
CA THR A 696 12.71 6.28 -31.85
C THR A 696 13.78 6.65 -32.87
N ARG A 697 14.01 7.96 -33.06
CA ARG A 697 15.01 8.48 -34.01
C ARG A 697 15.95 9.45 -33.32
N GLY A 698 17.26 9.26 -33.52
CA GLY A 698 18.28 10.23 -33.11
C GLY A 698 18.36 10.52 -31.60
N LEU A 699 17.79 9.66 -30.74
CA LEU A 699 17.74 9.85 -29.29
C LEU A 699 19.08 9.54 -28.59
N VAL A 700 19.92 8.71 -29.20
CA VAL A 700 21.22 8.28 -28.68
C VAL A 700 22.36 8.90 -29.49
N GLY A 701 23.16 9.78 -28.90
CA GLY A 701 24.37 10.31 -29.54
C GLY A 701 24.76 11.72 -29.07
N PRO A 702 25.83 12.31 -29.62
CA PRO A 702 26.21 13.69 -29.29
C PRO A 702 25.10 14.68 -29.67
N GLY A 703 24.61 15.46 -28.71
CA GLY A 703 23.54 16.46 -28.95
C GLY A 703 22.11 15.91 -28.92
N SER A 704 21.91 14.63 -28.52
CA SER A 704 20.60 13.98 -28.49
C SER A 704 19.78 14.35 -27.24
N GLY A 705 19.32 15.60 -27.19
CA GLY A 705 18.52 16.15 -26.10
C GLY A 705 17.01 16.15 -26.40
N ASP A 706 16.44 14.99 -26.70
CA ASP A 706 14.98 14.86 -26.84
C ASP A 706 14.31 14.30 -25.56
N PRO A 707 13.79 15.17 -24.67
CA PRO A 707 12.92 14.81 -23.56
C PRO A 707 11.76 13.89 -23.92
N VAL A 708 11.12 14.05 -25.09
CA VAL A 708 9.92 13.28 -25.42
C VAL A 708 10.28 11.83 -25.71
N GLY A 709 11.28 11.60 -26.56
CA GLY A 709 11.83 10.25 -26.79
C GLY A 709 12.36 9.59 -25.52
N ASN A 710 13.03 10.33 -24.63
CA ASN A 710 13.49 9.77 -23.36
C ASN A 710 12.32 9.41 -22.43
N ALA A 711 11.21 10.16 -22.46
CA ALA A 711 10.00 9.80 -21.72
C ALA A 711 9.37 8.50 -22.24
N VAL A 712 9.33 8.32 -23.56
CA VAL A 712 8.89 7.06 -24.18
C VAL A 712 9.78 5.90 -23.75
N TRP A 713 11.09 6.09 -23.76
CA TRP A 713 12.03 5.07 -23.32
C TRP A 713 11.84 4.69 -21.85
N GLY A 714 11.59 5.67 -20.97
CA GLY A 714 11.22 5.42 -19.58
C GLY A 714 9.97 4.52 -19.44
N LEU A 715 8.88 4.87 -20.14
CA LEU A 715 7.65 4.06 -20.15
C LEU A 715 7.92 2.61 -20.60
N VAL A 716 8.62 2.48 -21.74
CA VAL A 716 8.84 1.17 -22.37
C VAL A 716 9.78 0.31 -21.52
N ARG A 717 10.78 0.87 -20.84
CA ARG A 717 11.65 0.12 -19.91
C ARG A 717 10.87 -0.51 -18.75
N SER A 718 9.88 0.21 -18.21
CA SER A 718 8.95 -0.39 -17.24
C SER A 718 8.12 -1.51 -17.87
N ALA A 719 7.61 -1.32 -19.09
CA ALA A 719 6.92 -2.36 -19.83
C ALA A 719 7.82 -3.59 -20.11
N GLN A 720 9.11 -3.40 -20.39
CA GLN A 720 10.09 -4.49 -20.55
C GLN A 720 10.29 -5.27 -19.25
N SER A 721 10.22 -4.59 -18.11
CA SER A 721 10.32 -5.22 -16.79
C SER A 721 9.06 -6.02 -16.46
N GLU A 722 7.89 -5.54 -16.93
CA GLU A 722 6.62 -6.25 -16.82
C GLU A 722 6.50 -7.40 -17.83
N GLU A 723 7.04 -7.31 -19.05
CA GLU A 723 6.97 -8.36 -20.08
C GLU A 723 8.35 -8.71 -20.66
N PRO A 724 9.24 -9.37 -19.88
CA PRO A 724 10.62 -9.65 -20.30
C PRO A 724 10.70 -10.44 -21.61
N GLY A 725 11.51 -9.97 -22.56
CA GLY A 725 11.79 -10.66 -23.82
C GLY A 725 10.72 -10.53 -24.91
N ARG A 726 9.64 -9.76 -24.66
CA ARG A 726 8.59 -9.47 -25.66
C ARG A 726 8.65 -8.06 -26.20
N ILE A 727 9.13 -7.11 -25.39
CA ILE A 727 9.14 -5.68 -25.72
C ILE A 727 10.58 -5.21 -25.88
N PHE A 728 10.87 -4.50 -26.97
CA PHE A 728 12.21 -4.05 -27.35
C PHE A 728 12.20 -2.55 -27.68
N LEU A 729 13.34 -1.89 -27.46
CA LEU A 729 13.58 -0.50 -27.87
C LEU A 729 14.64 -0.45 -28.96
N ALA A 730 14.39 0.35 -29.98
CA ALA A 730 15.36 0.63 -31.03
C ALA A 730 15.40 2.11 -31.35
N ASP A 731 16.59 2.70 -31.38
CA ASP A 731 16.79 4.07 -31.84
C ASP A 731 17.62 4.10 -33.12
N VAL A 732 17.02 4.51 -34.23
CA VAL A 732 17.61 4.35 -35.58
C VAL A 732 17.80 5.70 -36.28
N ASP A 733 18.72 5.75 -37.24
CA ASP A 733 18.88 6.93 -38.13
C ASP A 733 17.80 6.97 -39.21
N ASP A 734 17.54 5.82 -39.85
CA ASP A 734 16.54 5.64 -40.90
C ASP A 734 15.40 4.73 -40.39
N PRO A 735 14.15 5.22 -40.33
CA PRO A 735 12.99 4.41 -39.92
C PRO A 735 12.71 3.23 -40.86
N ALA A 736 13.18 3.27 -42.11
CA ALA A 736 13.03 2.15 -43.04
C ALA A 736 13.96 0.97 -42.71
N CYS A 737 14.95 1.17 -41.83
CA CYS A 737 15.86 0.12 -41.40
C CYS A 737 15.19 -0.78 -40.35
N ARG A 738 15.03 -2.07 -40.65
CA ARG A 738 14.59 -3.07 -39.67
C ARG A 738 15.65 -3.17 -38.55
N PRO A 739 15.32 -2.86 -37.28
CA PRO A 739 16.31 -2.83 -36.22
C PRO A 739 16.81 -4.25 -35.89
N PRO A 740 18.12 -4.45 -35.66
CA PRO A 740 18.71 -5.75 -35.36
C PRO A 740 18.48 -6.10 -33.88
N ILE A 741 17.23 -6.46 -33.54
CA ILE A 741 16.87 -6.94 -32.22
C ILE A 741 17.22 -8.43 -32.07
N GLY A 742 17.96 -8.76 -31.01
CA GLY A 742 18.42 -10.11 -30.67
C GLY A 742 18.09 -10.41 -29.20
N ASP A 743 19.08 -10.83 -28.42
CA ASP A 743 18.96 -11.01 -26.96
C ASP A 743 19.05 -9.69 -26.18
N GLU A 744 19.47 -8.61 -26.85
CA GLU A 744 19.56 -7.28 -26.26
C GLU A 744 18.19 -6.57 -26.34
N PRO A 745 17.62 -6.12 -25.20
CA PRO A 745 16.30 -5.50 -25.18
C PRO A 745 16.30 -4.05 -25.70
N GLN A 746 17.48 -3.43 -25.84
CA GLN A 746 17.62 -2.03 -26.24
C GLN A 746 18.82 -1.88 -27.18
N VAL A 747 18.59 -1.28 -28.35
CA VAL A 747 19.64 -1.03 -29.35
C VAL A 747 19.57 0.39 -29.90
N ALA A 748 20.72 0.96 -30.27
CA ALA A 748 20.80 2.15 -31.09
C ALA A 748 21.64 1.84 -32.34
N VAL A 749 21.17 2.27 -33.51
CA VAL A 749 21.87 2.04 -34.79
C VAL A 749 22.36 3.38 -35.32
N ARG A 750 23.67 3.53 -35.45
CA ARG A 750 24.33 4.72 -36.02
C ARG A 750 25.25 4.36 -37.14
N ASP A 751 24.99 4.88 -38.34
CA ASP A 751 25.80 4.60 -39.53
C ASP A 751 26.04 3.09 -39.76
N GLY A 752 25.03 2.26 -39.47
CA GLY A 752 25.09 0.79 -39.58
C GLY A 752 25.81 0.07 -38.42
N VAL A 753 26.31 0.79 -37.42
CA VAL A 753 26.90 0.22 -36.20
C VAL A 753 25.85 0.12 -35.10
N VAL A 754 25.75 -1.05 -34.46
CA VAL A 754 24.83 -1.30 -33.36
C VAL A 754 25.49 -0.99 -32.03
N PHE A 755 24.80 -0.22 -31.20
CA PHE A 755 25.18 0.14 -29.84
C PHE A 755 24.16 -0.39 -28.84
N VAL A 756 24.63 -0.79 -27.67
CA VAL A 756 23.80 -1.25 -26.55
C VAL A 756 24.15 -0.47 -25.28
N PRO A 757 23.19 -0.25 -24.38
CA PRO A 757 23.45 0.53 -23.18
C PRO A 757 24.12 -0.35 -22.11
N ARG A 758 25.11 0.22 -21.42
CA ARG A 758 25.81 -0.38 -20.27
C ARG A 758 26.01 0.65 -19.17
N LEU A 759 25.83 0.25 -17.92
CA LEU A 759 26.13 1.10 -16.78
C LEU A 759 27.64 1.07 -16.50
N ARG A 760 28.28 2.24 -16.42
CA ARG A 760 29.70 2.37 -16.13
C ARG A 760 29.93 3.24 -14.90
N ARG A 761 30.99 2.92 -14.14
CA ARG A 761 31.42 3.71 -12.98
C ARG A 761 32.07 5.00 -13.49
N VAL A 762 31.67 6.13 -12.92
CA VAL A 762 32.32 7.40 -13.22
C VAL A 762 33.66 7.46 -12.50
N ALA A 763 34.75 7.60 -13.25
CA ALA A 763 36.10 7.75 -12.71
C ALA A 763 36.54 9.22 -12.75
N GLY A 764 37.12 9.72 -11.65
CA GLY A 764 37.74 11.04 -11.59
C GLY A 764 37.50 11.77 -10.27
N VAL A 765 38.45 12.64 -9.90
CA VAL A 765 38.30 13.57 -8.77
C VAL A 765 37.34 14.66 -9.21
N ALA A 766 36.09 14.61 -8.75
CA ALA A 766 35.17 15.74 -8.95
C ALA A 766 35.72 16.94 -8.16
N SER A 767 35.71 18.12 -8.78
CA SER A 767 35.89 19.36 -8.03
C SER A 767 34.65 19.60 -7.18
N SER A 768 34.81 20.04 -5.93
CA SER A 768 33.68 20.46 -5.11
C SER A 768 32.83 21.48 -5.87
N PRO A 769 31.51 21.27 -5.97
CA PRO A 769 30.64 22.21 -6.65
C PRO A 769 30.74 23.58 -5.97
N ARG A 770 30.88 24.65 -6.77
CA ARG A 770 30.98 26.01 -6.25
C ARG A 770 29.61 26.64 -6.24
N TRP A 771 28.96 26.64 -5.08
CA TRP A 771 27.74 27.39 -4.85
C TRP A 771 28.06 28.85 -4.51
N ALA A 772 27.27 29.78 -5.04
CA ALA A 772 27.40 31.19 -4.69
C ALA A 772 26.75 31.42 -3.32
N ALA A 773 27.56 31.61 -2.26
CA ALA A 773 27.05 31.77 -0.89
C ALA A 773 26.00 32.88 -0.73
N GLU A 774 26.15 33.98 -1.49
CA GLU A 774 25.26 35.15 -1.51
C GLU A 774 24.15 35.09 -2.59
N GLY A 775 24.15 34.05 -3.43
CA GLY A 775 23.11 33.82 -4.45
C GLY A 775 21.94 33.02 -3.90
N THR A 776 20.75 33.20 -4.50
CA THR A 776 19.55 32.45 -4.13
C THR A 776 19.52 31.10 -4.84
N VAL A 777 19.24 30.02 -4.09
CA VAL A 777 18.97 28.68 -4.65
C VAL A 777 17.50 28.31 -4.43
N VAL A 778 16.80 27.97 -5.52
CA VAL A 778 15.41 27.49 -5.47
C VAL A 778 15.40 25.96 -5.35
N VAL A 779 14.67 25.43 -4.36
CA VAL A 779 14.45 24.00 -4.20
C VAL A 779 12.94 23.72 -4.27
N THR A 780 12.48 23.03 -5.31
CA THR A 780 11.06 22.66 -5.45
C THR A 780 10.78 21.34 -4.76
N GLY A 781 9.60 21.16 -4.16
CA GLY A 781 9.39 20.03 -3.24
C GLY A 781 10.17 20.24 -1.94
N GLY A 782 10.50 21.50 -1.61
CA GLY A 782 11.46 21.88 -0.58
C GLY A 782 11.05 21.54 0.85
N THR A 783 9.78 21.19 1.09
CA THR A 783 9.29 20.67 2.38
C THR A 783 9.24 19.14 2.45
N GLY A 784 9.47 18.45 1.33
CA GLY A 784 9.57 16.99 1.30
C GLY A 784 10.94 16.49 1.77
N ALA A 785 11.05 15.21 2.14
CA ALA A 785 12.26 14.63 2.74
C ALA A 785 13.55 14.96 1.96
N LEU A 786 13.57 14.71 0.64
CA LEU A 786 14.74 15.00 -0.20
C LEU A 786 14.99 16.51 -0.39
N GLY A 787 13.93 17.32 -0.50
CA GLY A 787 14.05 18.76 -0.62
C GLY A 787 14.68 19.39 0.63
N THR A 788 14.22 18.97 1.81
CA THR A 788 14.77 19.40 3.10
C THR A 788 16.21 18.91 3.30
N ALA A 789 16.53 17.66 2.93
CA ALA A 789 17.89 17.13 3.02
C ALA A 789 18.87 17.94 2.17
N VAL A 790 18.52 18.24 0.91
CA VAL A 790 19.33 19.09 0.04
C VAL A 790 19.45 20.50 0.59
N ALA A 791 18.35 21.11 1.04
CA ALA A 791 18.37 22.47 1.59
C ALA A 791 19.30 22.56 2.82
N ARG A 792 19.23 21.58 3.73
CA ARG A 792 20.13 21.48 4.88
C ARG A 792 21.58 21.35 4.44
N HIS A 793 21.88 20.43 3.53
CA HIS A 793 23.22 20.19 3.01
C HIS A 793 23.83 21.44 2.37
N LEU A 794 23.05 22.17 1.56
CA LEU A 794 23.48 23.42 0.94
C LEU A 794 23.77 24.52 1.97
N ALA A 795 22.98 24.61 3.04
CA ALA A 795 23.18 25.58 4.10
C ALA A 795 24.40 25.25 4.98
N THR A 796 24.57 23.98 5.38
CA THR A 796 25.59 23.58 6.36
C THR A 796 26.95 23.32 5.74
N GLU A 797 27.02 22.60 4.61
CA GLU A 797 28.28 22.17 4.00
C GLU A 797 28.80 23.16 2.95
N HIS A 798 27.88 23.82 2.21
CA HIS A 798 28.23 24.75 1.13
C HIS A 798 28.03 26.23 1.49
N GLY A 799 27.51 26.52 2.69
CA GLY A 799 27.36 27.89 3.20
C GLY A 799 26.38 28.76 2.40
N VAL A 800 25.41 28.18 1.70
CA VAL A 800 24.37 28.92 0.97
C VAL A 800 23.46 29.63 1.97
N ARG A 801 23.35 30.96 1.85
CA ARG A 801 22.62 31.79 2.82
C ARG A 801 21.18 32.11 2.43
N HIS A 802 20.85 31.94 1.15
CA HIS A 802 19.54 32.30 0.59
C HIS A 802 18.90 31.10 -0.10
N LEU A 803 18.02 30.41 0.61
CA LEU A 803 17.28 29.24 0.11
C LEU A 803 15.81 29.59 -0.09
N LEU A 804 15.27 29.36 -1.29
CA LEU A 804 13.87 29.56 -1.61
C LEU A 804 13.21 28.19 -1.83
N LEU A 805 12.46 27.71 -0.85
CA LEU A 805 11.86 26.39 -0.85
C LEU A 805 10.41 26.47 -1.32
N LEU A 806 10.08 25.82 -2.44
CA LEU A 806 8.74 25.83 -3.00
C LEU A 806 8.00 24.53 -2.66
N SER A 807 6.77 24.65 -2.14
CA SER A 807 5.87 23.53 -1.93
C SER A 807 4.41 23.96 -2.16
N ARG A 808 3.49 23.03 -2.46
CA ARG A 808 2.07 23.38 -2.69
C ARG A 808 1.35 23.85 -1.42
N SER A 809 1.80 23.40 -0.26
CA SER A 809 1.17 23.68 1.04
C SER A 809 1.85 24.83 1.81
N GLY A 810 3.01 25.30 1.35
CA GLY A 810 3.89 26.15 2.16
C GLY A 810 4.40 25.43 3.42
N GLY A 811 4.62 26.18 4.50
CA GLY A 811 5.03 25.67 5.81
C GLY A 811 6.31 26.31 6.36
N THR A 812 6.91 25.70 7.37
CA THR A 812 8.22 26.07 7.94
C THR A 812 9.15 24.88 7.93
N VAL A 813 10.45 25.09 7.68
CA VAL A 813 11.47 24.07 7.86
C VAL A 813 12.58 24.60 8.76
N ASP A 814 13.20 23.72 9.52
CA ASP A 814 14.36 24.04 10.34
C ASP A 814 15.64 23.95 9.49
N VAL A 815 15.84 24.95 8.62
CA VAL A 815 17.01 25.09 7.75
C VAL A 815 17.47 26.56 7.76
N PRO A 816 18.73 26.85 8.13
CA PRO A 816 19.26 28.21 8.12
C PRO A 816 19.15 28.86 6.73
N GLY A 817 18.68 30.11 6.67
CA GLY A 817 18.57 30.87 5.42
C GLY A 817 17.41 30.45 4.50
N ALA A 818 16.56 29.53 4.92
CA ALA A 818 15.43 29.04 4.13
C ALA A 818 14.16 29.89 4.29
N ARG A 819 13.59 30.30 3.15
CA ARG A 819 12.25 30.88 3.04
C ARG A 819 11.36 29.91 2.27
N VAL A 820 10.30 29.45 2.91
CA VAL A 820 9.31 28.57 2.27
C VAL A 820 8.21 29.43 1.63
N VAL A 821 7.86 29.12 0.38
CA VAL A 821 6.79 29.79 -0.37
C VAL A 821 5.82 28.75 -0.91
N SER A 822 4.52 29.00 -0.68
CA SER A 822 3.47 28.19 -1.28
C SER A 822 3.41 28.47 -2.78
N CYS A 823 3.74 27.48 -3.59
CA CYS A 823 3.74 27.56 -5.05
C CYS A 823 3.60 26.16 -5.64
N ASP A 824 2.61 25.96 -6.50
CA ASP A 824 2.61 24.84 -7.42
C ASP A 824 3.53 25.18 -8.60
N VAL A 825 4.51 24.32 -8.86
CA VAL A 825 5.49 24.53 -9.93
C VAL A 825 4.94 24.19 -11.31
N ALA A 826 3.82 23.46 -11.38
CA ALA A 826 3.07 23.24 -12.61
C ALA A 826 2.29 24.50 -13.04
N ASP A 827 1.93 25.38 -12.10
CA ASP A 827 1.37 26.69 -12.40
C ASP A 827 2.47 27.66 -12.80
N ARG A 828 2.59 27.86 -14.13
CA ARG A 828 3.60 28.74 -14.71
C ARG A 828 3.51 30.17 -14.19
N ALA A 829 2.29 30.70 -14.03
CA ALA A 829 2.10 32.11 -13.66
C ALA A 829 2.48 32.33 -12.19
N ALA A 830 2.08 31.41 -11.31
CA ALA A 830 2.49 31.42 -9.91
C ALA A 830 4.02 31.30 -9.77
N LEU A 831 4.64 30.36 -10.50
CA LEU A 831 6.08 30.17 -10.47
C LEU A 831 6.84 31.40 -10.99
N ALA A 832 6.38 32.02 -12.07
CA ALA A 832 6.96 33.26 -12.60
C ALA A 832 6.94 34.38 -11.54
N ALA A 833 5.80 34.59 -10.89
CA ALA A 833 5.67 35.61 -9.83
C ALA A 833 6.64 35.37 -8.66
N VAL A 834 6.84 34.10 -8.27
CA VAL A 834 7.78 33.76 -7.20
C VAL A 834 9.24 33.97 -7.61
N LEU A 835 9.61 33.61 -8.85
CA LEU A 835 10.96 33.78 -9.38
C LEU A 835 11.31 35.25 -9.65
N ASP A 836 10.34 36.07 -10.04
CA ASP A 836 10.50 37.51 -10.24
C ASP A 836 10.59 38.27 -8.91
N GLY A 837 10.07 37.71 -7.83
CA GLY A 837 10.23 38.22 -6.46
C GLY A 837 11.60 37.94 -5.82
N VAL A 838 12.54 37.30 -6.52
CA VAL A 838 13.91 37.08 -6.02
C VAL A 838 14.68 38.41 -6.04
N PRO A 839 15.23 38.88 -4.90
CA PRO A 839 15.93 40.17 -4.83
C PRO A 839 17.14 40.25 -5.77
N ALA A 840 17.32 41.38 -6.43
CA ALA A 840 18.46 41.61 -7.32
C ALA A 840 19.82 41.62 -6.58
N GLU A 841 19.83 41.93 -5.29
CA GLU A 841 21.01 41.86 -4.40
C GLU A 841 21.49 40.43 -4.17
N HIS A 842 20.57 39.46 -4.24
CA HIS A 842 20.82 38.03 -4.04
C HIS A 842 20.24 37.23 -5.21
N PRO A 843 20.83 37.36 -6.42
CA PRO A 843 20.24 36.84 -7.66
C PRO A 843 20.05 35.32 -7.61
N LEU A 844 19.11 34.81 -8.40
CA LEU A 844 18.91 33.37 -8.56
C LEU A 844 20.13 32.76 -9.26
N THR A 845 20.87 31.90 -8.56
CA THR A 845 22.09 31.25 -9.07
C THR A 845 21.96 29.72 -9.16
N GLY A 846 20.93 29.13 -8.56
CA GLY A 846 20.76 27.68 -8.56
C GLY A 846 19.30 27.23 -8.55
N VAL A 847 19.02 26.12 -9.23
CA VAL A 847 17.74 25.41 -9.17
C VAL A 847 17.99 23.95 -8.82
N VAL A 848 17.25 23.42 -7.85
CA VAL A 848 17.17 21.99 -7.55
C VAL A 848 15.70 21.56 -7.59
N HIS A 849 15.36 20.73 -8.58
CA HIS A 849 14.01 20.24 -8.75
C HIS A 849 13.84 18.87 -8.10
N THR A 850 13.29 18.83 -6.88
CA THR A 850 12.98 17.58 -6.15
C THR A 850 11.50 17.23 -6.10
N ALA A 851 10.63 18.03 -6.73
CA ALA A 851 9.20 17.81 -6.70
C ALA A 851 8.82 16.51 -7.43
N GLY A 852 7.91 15.75 -6.83
CA GLY A 852 7.42 14.49 -7.38
C GLY A 852 6.29 13.92 -6.55
N VAL A 853 5.45 13.15 -7.22
CA VAL A 853 4.38 12.33 -6.63
C VAL A 853 4.41 10.96 -7.30
N LEU A 854 3.93 9.94 -6.60
CA LEU A 854 3.72 8.59 -7.14
C LEU A 854 2.23 8.38 -7.40
N ASP A 855 1.92 7.67 -8.48
CA ASP A 855 0.56 7.22 -8.82
C ASP A 855 0.69 5.93 -9.65
N ASP A 856 1.26 4.91 -9.01
CA ASP A 856 1.79 3.71 -9.66
C ASP A 856 0.65 2.82 -10.22
N GLY A 857 0.96 2.09 -11.28
CA GLY A 857 0.08 1.14 -11.94
C GLY A 857 0.82 0.37 -13.03
N VAL A 858 0.54 -0.94 -13.14
CA VAL A 858 1.05 -1.78 -14.24
C VAL A 858 0.56 -1.25 -15.59
N ILE A 859 1.31 -1.50 -16.67
CA ILE A 859 1.02 -0.95 -18.00
C ILE A 859 -0.42 -1.21 -18.43
N GLY A 860 -0.96 -2.40 -18.17
CA GLY A 860 -2.33 -2.78 -18.50
C GLY A 860 -3.43 -2.00 -17.76
N ALA A 861 -3.13 -1.45 -16.58
CA ALA A 861 -4.07 -0.73 -15.71
C ALA A 861 -3.80 0.78 -15.63
N LEU A 862 -2.70 1.25 -16.24
CA LEU A 862 -2.31 2.65 -16.20
C LEU A 862 -3.26 3.49 -17.07
N ASP A 863 -3.91 4.48 -16.47
CA ASP A 863 -4.82 5.39 -17.17
C ASP A 863 -4.20 6.79 -17.37
N ARG A 864 -4.91 7.62 -18.13
CA ARG A 864 -4.47 8.98 -18.44
C ARG A 864 -4.39 9.88 -17.20
N LYS A 865 -5.28 9.70 -16.22
CA LYS A 865 -5.30 10.51 -15.00
C LYS A 865 -4.05 10.25 -14.17
N ARG A 866 -3.68 8.98 -13.98
CA ARG A 866 -2.46 8.57 -13.26
C ARG A 866 -1.19 9.04 -13.95
N LEU A 867 -1.15 8.98 -15.29
CA LEU A 867 -0.07 9.59 -16.07
C LEU A 867 -0.01 11.10 -15.78
N ASP A 868 -1.17 11.76 -15.82
CA ASP A 868 -1.24 13.20 -15.77
C ASP A 868 -0.83 13.79 -14.41
N THR A 869 -1.18 13.10 -13.32
CA THR A 869 -0.78 13.42 -11.94
C THR A 869 0.75 13.47 -11.79
N VAL A 870 1.46 12.45 -12.27
CA VAL A 870 2.92 12.35 -12.14
C VAL A 870 3.62 13.36 -13.04
N PHE A 871 3.12 13.55 -14.26
CA PHE A 871 3.67 14.53 -15.21
C PHE A 871 3.52 15.97 -14.70
N ALA A 872 2.42 16.31 -14.03
CA ALA A 872 2.24 17.67 -13.51
C ALA A 872 3.35 18.06 -12.53
N ALA A 873 3.65 17.21 -11.56
CA ALA A 873 4.63 17.51 -10.53
C ALA A 873 6.09 17.51 -11.04
N LYS A 874 6.43 16.58 -11.96
CA LYS A 874 7.80 16.40 -12.46
C LYS A 874 8.07 17.10 -13.79
N VAL A 875 7.25 16.80 -14.81
CA VAL A 875 7.49 17.25 -16.18
C VAL A 875 7.14 18.72 -16.34
N ASP A 876 5.92 19.11 -16.00
CA ASP A 876 5.45 20.49 -16.21
C ASP A 876 6.25 21.48 -15.33
N GLY A 877 6.52 21.09 -14.08
CA GLY A 877 7.40 21.85 -13.18
C GLY A 877 8.81 22.07 -13.75
N ALA A 878 9.45 21.02 -14.27
CA ALA A 878 10.78 21.13 -14.86
C ALA A 878 10.79 21.96 -16.16
N VAL A 879 9.75 21.85 -17.00
CA VAL A 879 9.59 22.66 -18.21
C VAL A 879 9.43 24.14 -17.85
N ASN A 880 8.55 24.46 -16.90
CA ASN A 880 8.36 25.83 -16.44
C ASN A 880 9.65 26.42 -15.85
N LEU A 881 10.34 25.68 -14.99
CA LEU A 881 11.64 26.09 -14.46
C LEU A 881 12.66 26.32 -15.58
N HIS A 882 12.74 25.42 -16.55
CA HIS A 882 13.68 25.56 -17.66
C HIS A 882 13.44 26.84 -18.46
N GLU A 883 12.18 27.11 -18.82
CA GLU A 883 11.82 28.25 -19.64
C GLU A 883 11.93 29.59 -18.88
N LEU A 884 11.44 29.65 -17.64
CA LEU A 884 11.46 30.87 -16.82
C LEU A 884 12.87 31.24 -16.32
N THR A 885 13.81 30.31 -16.37
CA THR A 885 15.21 30.55 -15.96
C THR A 885 16.21 30.50 -17.13
N ARG A 886 15.75 30.41 -18.38
CA ARG A 886 16.61 30.31 -19.56
C ARG A 886 17.60 31.47 -19.68
N ASP A 887 17.13 32.69 -19.41
CA ASP A 887 17.94 33.91 -19.53
C ASP A 887 18.62 34.33 -18.21
N ARG A 888 18.59 33.46 -17.18
CA ARG A 888 19.23 33.72 -15.88
C ARG A 888 20.59 33.04 -15.82
N ASP A 889 21.57 33.74 -15.24
CA ASP A 889 22.94 33.24 -15.06
C ASP A 889 23.02 32.23 -13.90
N LEU A 890 22.49 31.03 -14.16
CA LEU A 890 22.54 29.94 -13.20
C LEU A 890 23.93 29.30 -13.21
N ALA A 891 24.47 29.04 -12.02
CA ALA A 891 25.62 28.16 -11.85
C ALA A 891 25.21 26.69 -11.91
N MET A 892 24.01 26.36 -11.42
CA MET A 892 23.54 24.98 -11.23
C MET A 892 22.05 24.83 -11.57
N PHE A 893 21.72 23.71 -12.24
CA PHE A 893 20.34 23.30 -12.47
C PHE A 893 20.26 21.77 -12.32
N VAL A 894 19.79 21.29 -11.17
CA VAL A 894 19.82 19.87 -10.83
C VAL A 894 18.41 19.30 -10.85
N LEU A 895 18.19 18.22 -11.59
CA LEU A 895 16.92 17.51 -11.70
C LEU A 895 16.99 16.20 -10.93
N PHE A 896 16.06 15.97 -10.00
CA PHE A 896 15.96 14.68 -9.30
C PHE A 896 15.12 13.72 -10.12
N SER A 897 15.83 12.91 -10.91
CA SER A 897 15.30 11.79 -11.67
C SER A 897 15.34 10.51 -10.83
N SER A 898 15.10 9.35 -11.44
CA SER A 898 15.12 8.05 -10.79
C SER A 898 15.74 6.98 -11.68
N ALA A 899 16.40 6.01 -11.06
CA ALA A 899 16.89 4.80 -11.72
C ALA A 899 15.78 4.04 -12.45
N ALA A 900 14.51 4.20 -12.05
CA ALA A 900 13.35 3.67 -12.79
C ALA A 900 13.28 4.18 -14.24
N GLY A 901 13.73 5.40 -14.54
CA GLY A 901 13.76 5.95 -15.90
C GLY A 901 14.81 5.30 -16.82
N ILE A 902 15.89 4.75 -16.25
CA ILE A 902 17.00 4.14 -17.01
C ILE A 902 17.02 2.61 -16.96
N ILE A 903 16.54 1.99 -15.89
CA ILE A 903 16.46 0.53 -15.73
C ILE A 903 15.04 0.03 -16.08
N GLY A 904 14.01 0.82 -15.77
CA GLY A 904 12.63 0.34 -15.66
C GLY A 904 12.30 -0.10 -14.25
N SER A 905 11.03 0.00 -13.89
CA SER A 905 10.48 -0.61 -12.68
C SER A 905 9.04 -1.08 -12.96
N PRO A 906 8.70 -2.35 -12.69
CA PRO A 906 7.35 -2.84 -12.89
C PRO A 906 6.34 -2.00 -12.10
N GLY A 907 5.18 -1.71 -12.69
CA GLY A 907 4.14 -0.89 -12.06
C GLY A 907 4.43 0.62 -12.04
N GLN A 908 5.56 1.08 -12.56
CA GLN A 908 5.96 2.49 -12.49
C GLN A 908 6.11 3.14 -13.88
N GLY A 909 5.29 2.75 -14.86
CA GLY A 909 5.42 3.21 -16.25
C GLY A 909 5.32 4.74 -16.43
N ASN A 910 4.36 5.39 -15.77
CA ASN A 910 4.23 6.86 -15.76
C ASN A 910 5.40 7.55 -15.05
N TYR A 911 5.85 7.01 -13.92
CA TYR A 911 6.96 7.56 -13.14
C TYR A 911 8.30 7.41 -13.89
N ALA A 912 8.57 6.25 -14.48
CA ALA A 912 9.74 6.03 -15.33
C ALA A 912 9.73 6.97 -16.54
N ALA A 913 8.57 7.18 -17.18
CA ALA A 913 8.43 8.13 -18.28
C ALA A 913 8.73 9.58 -17.86
N ALA A 914 8.18 10.03 -16.72
CA ALA A 914 8.43 11.38 -16.22
C ALA A 914 9.92 11.60 -15.89
N ASN A 915 10.59 10.62 -15.30
CA ASN A 915 12.03 10.71 -14.99
C ASN A 915 12.90 10.63 -16.25
N GLY A 916 12.53 9.81 -17.24
CA GLY A 916 13.15 9.82 -18.57
C GLY A 916 13.06 11.20 -19.24
N PHE A 917 11.92 11.89 -19.12
CA PHE A 917 11.79 13.26 -19.61
C PHE A 917 12.81 14.21 -18.96
N LEU A 918 13.01 14.12 -17.63
CA LEU A 918 13.99 14.93 -16.91
C LEU A 918 15.42 14.68 -17.40
N ASP A 919 15.78 13.41 -17.66
CA ASP A 919 17.09 13.04 -18.19
C ASP A 919 17.32 13.65 -19.59
N GLY A 920 16.31 13.59 -20.46
CA GLY A 920 16.37 14.24 -21.77
C GLY A 920 16.40 15.78 -21.69
N LEU A 921 15.74 16.38 -20.70
CA LEU A 921 15.77 17.82 -20.47
C LEU A 921 17.16 18.31 -20.04
N ALA A 922 17.88 17.51 -19.24
CA ALA A 922 19.25 17.85 -18.88
C ALA A 922 20.19 17.82 -20.09
N TRP A 923 20.03 16.84 -20.99
CA TRP A 923 20.75 16.82 -22.27
C TRP A 923 20.42 18.03 -23.13
N ARG A 924 19.14 18.40 -23.26
CA ARG A 924 18.69 19.56 -24.04
C ARG A 924 19.32 20.85 -23.52
N ARG A 925 19.25 21.10 -22.20
CA ARG A 925 19.84 22.29 -21.58
C ARG A 925 21.35 22.38 -21.84
N ARG A 926 22.08 21.26 -21.72
CA ARG A 926 23.51 21.23 -22.03
C ARG A 926 23.81 21.50 -23.50
N ALA A 927 22.99 20.99 -24.42
CA ALA A 927 23.12 21.30 -25.84
C ALA A 927 22.88 22.79 -26.15
N GLU A 928 22.01 23.45 -25.36
CA GLU A 928 21.79 24.91 -25.40
C GLU A 928 22.90 25.71 -24.68
N GLY A 929 23.92 25.06 -24.12
CA GLY A 929 25.00 25.72 -23.36
C GLY A 929 24.61 26.12 -21.93
N LEU A 930 23.45 25.72 -21.45
CA LEU A 930 22.95 26.00 -20.10
C LEU A 930 23.37 24.90 -19.12
N PRO A 931 23.59 25.20 -17.83
CA PRO A 931 23.86 24.17 -16.83
C PRO A 931 22.65 23.25 -16.69
N ALA A 932 22.93 21.95 -16.54
CA ALA A 932 21.96 20.94 -16.13
C ALA A 932 22.62 19.63 -15.71
N THR A 933 22.14 19.01 -14.64
CA THR A 933 22.51 17.64 -14.27
C THR A 933 21.25 16.93 -13.78
N SER A 934 20.84 15.86 -14.46
CA SER A 934 19.82 14.93 -13.98
C SER A 934 20.46 13.80 -13.19
N LEU A 935 19.90 13.51 -12.02
CA LEU A 935 20.38 12.46 -11.12
C LEU A 935 19.34 11.35 -11.06
N ALA A 936 19.59 10.24 -11.77
CA ALA A 936 18.78 9.04 -11.77
C ALA A 936 19.03 8.23 -10.49
N TRP A 937 18.43 8.68 -9.39
CA TRP A 937 18.65 8.11 -8.06
C TRP A 937 18.18 6.66 -7.94
N GLY A 938 19.01 5.83 -7.30
CA GLY A 938 18.57 4.58 -6.69
C GLY A 938 17.56 4.83 -5.55
N PRO A 939 16.98 3.77 -4.96
CA PRO A 939 16.05 3.91 -3.84
C PRO A 939 16.74 4.60 -2.65
N TRP A 940 15.98 5.35 -1.86
CA TRP A 940 16.43 6.00 -0.62
C TRP A 940 15.77 5.32 0.58
N GLU A 941 16.45 5.30 1.73
CA GLU A 941 15.86 4.81 2.98
C GLU A 941 14.74 5.71 3.50
N THR A 942 14.70 6.97 3.07
CA THR A 942 13.70 7.97 3.43
C THR A 942 12.97 8.50 2.19
N GLY A 943 11.78 9.07 2.37
CA GLY A 943 10.99 9.65 1.28
C GLY A 943 10.11 8.64 0.52
N MET A 944 9.82 8.89 -0.75
CA MET A 944 8.83 8.13 -1.54
C MET A 944 9.19 6.65 -1.76
N ALA A 945 10.42 6.23 -1.45
CA ALA A 945 10.90 4.86 -1.60
C ALA A 945 10.83 4.04 -0.29
N THR A 946 10.35 4.61 0.81
CA THR A 946 10.20 3.91 2.11
C THR A 946 9.22 2.75 1.99
N GLY A 947 9.68 1.53 2.31
CA GLY A 947 8.84 0.32 2.27
C GLY A 947 8.82 -0.43 0.93
N LEU A 948 9.57 0.03 -0.09
CA LEU A 948 9.77 -0.74 -1.32
C LEU A 948 10.61 -2.01 -1.06
N ASP A 949 10.36 -3.06 -1.85
CA ASP A 949 11.06 -4.34 -1.72
C ASP A 949 12.58 -4.20 -1.93
N GLN A 950 13.36 -4.64 -0.95
CA GLN A 950 14.82 -4.51 -0.92
C GLN A 950 15.55 -5.66 -1.64
N ARG A 951 14.82 -6.54 -2.32
CA ARG A 951 15.35 -7.76 -2.97
C ARG A 951 15.89 -7.53 -4.38
N GLY A 952 15.69 -6.34 -4.96
CA GLY A 952 16.19 -5.95 -6.28
C GLY A 952 17.73 -5.75 -6.33
N PRO A 953 18.28 -5.48 -7.52
CA PRO A 953 19.73 -5.28 -7.69
C PRO A 953 20.26 -3.99 -7.04
N LEU A 954 19.37 -3.13 -6.51
CA LEU A 954 19.71 -1.85 -5.89
C LEU A 954 19.45 -1.90 -4.38
N ARG A 955 20.39 -1.36 -3.59
CA ARG A 955 20.22 -1.13 -2.15
C ARG A 955 19.77 0.31 -1.89
N PRO A 956 18.91 0.55 -0.88
CA PRO A 956 18.59 1.89 -0.43
C PRO A 956 19.85 2.73 -0.08
N LEU A 957 19.81 4.00 -0.45
CA LEU A 957 20.77 5.03 -0.10
C LEU A 957 20.39 5.68 1.22
N ARG A 958 21.38 5.84 2.11
CA ARG A 958 21.26 6.68 3.30
C ARG A 958 21.31 8.15 2.91
N GLU A 959 20.73 9.02 3.74
CA GLU A 959 20.73 10.47 3.47
C GLU A 959 22.15 11.02 3.27
N ALA A 960 23.08 10.68 4.17
CA ALA A 960 24.48 11.12 4.09
C ALA A 960 25.21 10.61 2.83
N ASP A 961 25.03 9.32 2.48
CA ASP A 961 25.62 8.73 1.27
C ASP A 961 25.07 9.41 0.00
N GLY A 962 23.76 9.70 0.00
CA GLY A 962 23.10 10.40 -1.09
C GLY A 962 23.59 11.83 -1.26
N MET A 963 23.80 12.59 -0.18
CA MET A 963 24.36 13.95 -0.25
C MET A 963 25.81 13.97 -0.73
N ALA A 964 26.63 13.01 -0.29
CA ALA A 964 27.99 12.86 -0.82
C ALA A 964 28.00 12.56 -2.33
N LEU A 965 27.07 11.73 -2.82
CA LEU A 965 26.89 11.48 -4.25
C LEU A 965 26.32 12.69 -5.01
N PHE A 966 25.48 13.50 -4.38
CA PHE A 966 24.97 14.74 -4.95
C PHE A 966 26.12 15.71 -5.26
N ASP A 967 27.04 15.91 -4.32
CA ASP A 967 28.21 16.78 -4.51
C ASP A 967 29.15 16.24 -5.58
N LEU A 968 29.44 14.94 -5.54
CA LEU A 968 30.28 14.28 -6.53
C LEU A 968 29.68 14.46 -7.94
N ALA A 969 28.37 14.23 -8.09
CA ALA A 969 27.68 14.33 -9.37
C ALA A 969 27.61 15.77 -9.89
N ALA A 970 27.29 16.73 -9.01
CA ALA A 970 27.26 18.16 -9.29
C ALA A 970 28.59 18.67 -9.86
N GLY A 971 29.72 18.17 -9.34
CA GLY A 971 31.07 18.55 -9.77
C GLY A 971 31.55 17.96 -11.10
N THR A 972 30.82 17.01 -11.72
CA THR A 972 31.30 16.31 -12.92
C THR A 972 31.10 17.06 -14.24
N GLY A 973 30.14 17.99 -14.27
CA GLY A 973 29.71 18.62 -15.53
C GLY A 973 29.03 17.68 -16.52
N ARG A 974 28.55 16.49 -16.12
CA ARG A 974 27.81 15.56 -17.00
C ARG A 974 26.29 15.82 -16.97
N PRO A 975 25.56 15.64 -18.08
CA PRO A 975 24.11 15.91 -18.16
C PRO A 975 23.27 14.92 -17.36
N VAL A 976 23.61 13.62 -17.38
CA VAL A 976 22.83 12.58 -16.69
C VAL A 976 23.80 11.65 -15.96
N LEU A 977 23.53 11.41 -14.68
CA LEU A 977 24.28 10.53 -13.81
C LEU A 977 23.32 9.70 -12.96
N ALA A 978 23.76 8.53 -12.55
CA ALA A 978 22.94 7.57 -11.83
C ALA A 978 23.60 7.22 -10.48
N PRO A 979 23.35 8.01 -9.43
CA PRO A 979 23.81 7.70 -8.07
C PRO A 979 22.99 6.56 -7.46
N MET A 980 23.62 5.41 -7.19
CA MET A 980 22.96 4.22 -6.67
C MET A 980 23.91 3.27 -5.95
N ARG A 981 23.38 2.45 -5.03
CA ARG A 981 24.11 1.32 -4.43
C ARG A 981 23.65 0.02 -5.07
N LEU A 982 24.59 -0.80 -5.51
CA LEU A 982 24.30 -2.11 -6.09
C LEU A 982 24.36 -3.20 -5.01
N HIS A 983 23.48 -4.19 -5.09
CA HIS A 983 23.56 -5.38 -4.26
C HIS A 983 24.70 -6.30 -4.78
N PRO A 984 25.61 -6.80 -3.92
CA PRO A 984 26.79 -7.56 -4.37
C PRO A 984 26.48 -8.99 -4.86
N ALA A 985 25.28 -9.51 -4.57
CA ALA A 985 24.84 -10.83 -5.03
C ALA A 985 24.08 -10.72 -6.36
N ALA A 986 24.43 -11.57 -7.34
CA ALA A 986 23.72 -11.65 -8.61
C ALA A 986 22.29 -12.18 -8.38
N ALA A 987 21.30 -11.30 -8.42
CA ALA A 987 19.89 -11.67 -8.41
C ALA A 987 19.51 -12.33 -9.76
N GLU A 988 18.64 -13.33 -9.73
CA GLU A 988 17.95 -13.80 -10.95
C GLU A 988 17.18 -12.64 -11.57
N GLY A 989 17.21 -12.50 -12.90
CA GLY A 989 16.55 -11.38 -13.60
C GLY A 989 17.33 -10.06 -13.59
N THR A 990 18.64 -10.05 -13.32
CA THR A 990 19.48 -8.84 -13.42
C THR A 990 19.36 -8.19 -14.82
N PRO A 991 18.95 -6.90 -14.92
CA PRO A 991 18.84 -6.20 -16.20
C PRO A 991 20.16 -6.19 -17.00
N PRO A 992 20.13 -6.37 -18.34
CA PRO A 992 21.33 -6.35 -19.18
C PRO A 992 22.24 -5.13 -18.99
N LEU A 993 21.65 -3.98 -18.65
CA LEU A 993 22.37 -2.74 -18.32
C LEU A 993 23.41 -2.92 -17.20
N LEU A 994 23.18 -3.85 -16.24
CA LEU A 994 24.02 -4.06 -15.06
C LEU A 994 25.02 -5.23 -15.20
N HIS A 995 24.98 -5.98 -16.30
CA HIS A 995 25.74 -7.24 -16.43
C HIS A 995 27.26 -7.08 -16.25
N GLU A 996 27.85 -5.97 -16.69
CA GLU A 996 29.30 -5.71 -16.57
C GLU A 996 29.74 -5.36 -15.13
N LEU A 997 28.82 -4.95 -14.26
CA LEU A 997 29.13 -4.50 -12.89
C LEU A 997 28.92 -5.59 -11.84
N MET A 998 28.22 -6.67 -12.21
CA MET A 998 27.98 -7.80 -11.33
C MET A 998 29.16 -8.77 -11.39
N PRO A 999 29.58 -9.35 -10.24
CA PRO A 999 30.61 -10.39 -10.27
C PRO A 999 30.15 -11.51 -11.21
N PRO A 1000 31.05 -12.04 -12.06
CA PRO A 1000 30.68 -13.14 -12.95
C PRO A 1000 30.09 -14.23 -12.07
N LYS A 1001 28.88 -14.69 -12.42
CA LYS A 1001 28.25 -15.83 -11.74
C LYS A 1001 29.33 -16.90 -11.73
N ARG A 1002 29.96 -17.17 -10.58
CA ARG A 1002 30.82 -18.35 -10.46
C ARG A 1002 29.84 -19.44 -10.82
N ARG A 1003 30.00 -20.01 -12.01
CA ARG A 1003 29.54 -21.36 -12.28
C ARG A 1003 30.26 -22.18 -11.22
N ARG A 1004 29.68 -22.25 -10.02
CA ARG A 1004 29.70 -23.50 -9.29
C ARG A 1004 29.33 -24.50 -10.38
N ALA A 1005 30.14 -25.53 -10.55
CA ALA A 1005 29.59 -26.77 -11.02
C ALA A 1005 28.50 -27.15 -10.01
N SER A 1006 27.34 -26.48 -10.10
CA SER A 1006 26.12 -27.23 -9.94
C SER A 1006 26.26 -28.26 -11.03
N THR A 1007 26.17 -29.49 -10.61
CA THR A 1007 25.70 -30.57 -11.46
C THR A 1007 24.52 -30.04 -12.29
N ALA A 1008 24.81 -29.45 -13.44
CA ALA A 1008 23.88 -29.24 -14.55
C ALA A 1008 23.65 -30.60 -15.24
N THR A 1009 23.42 -31.60 -14.41
CA THR A 1009 22.66 -32.81 -14.62
C THR A 1009 21.36 -32.72 -13.82
N GLY A 1010 20.90 -31.49 -13.51
CA GLY A 1010 19.53 -31.25 -13.10
C GLY A 1010 18.66 -31.30 -14.34
N GLU A 1011 17.81 -32.31 -14.43
CA GLU A 1011 16.80 -32.44 -15.48
C GLU A 1011 15.99 -31.13 -15.65
N PRO A 1012 15.61 -30.76 -16.89
CA PRO A 1012 14.59 -29.74 -17.13
C PRO A 1012 13.37 -29.97 -16.21
N PHE A 1013 12.71 -28.92 -15.73
CA PHE A 1013 11.57 -29.04 -14.81
C PHE A 1013 10.48 -29.99 -15.34
N THR A 1014 10.23 -29.95 -16.66
CA THR A 1014 9.36 -30.87 -17.39
C THR A 1014 9.83 -32.32 -17.36
N ALA A 1015 11.13 -32.56 -17.47
CA ALA A 1015 11.72 -33.90 -17.36
C ALA A 1015 11.65 -34.42 -15.91
N ARG A 1016 11.78 -33.55 -14.91
CA ARG A 1016 11.57 -33.89 -13.50
C ARG A 1016 10.11 -34.24 -13.19
N LEU A 1017 9.15 -33.55 -13.80
CA LEU A 1017 7.71 -33.88 -13.71
C LEU A 1017 7.40 -35.25 -14.33
N SER A 1018 8.01 -35.59 -15.48
CA SER A 1018 7.74 -36.86 -16.19
C SER A 1018 8.11 -38.14 -15.41
N ARG A 1019 8.80 -38.02 -14.27
CA ARG A 1019 9.24 -39.13 -13.41
C ARG A 1019 8.43 -39.29 -12.12
N LEU A 1020 7.48 -38.40 -11.87
CA LEU A 1020 6.68 -38.36 -10.66
C LEU A 1020 5.28 -38.91 -10.92
N THR A 1021 4.62 -39.43 -9.88
CA THR A 1021 3.19 -39.78 -9.95
C THR A 1021 2.33 -38.52 -9.94
N GLY A 1022 1.04 -38.62 -10.31
CA GLY A 1022 0.11 -37.46 -10.34
C GLY A 1022 0.12 -36.64 -9.05
N ASP A 1023 0.00 -37.31 -7.89
CA ASP A 1023 0.04 -36.66 -6.57
C ASP A 1023 1.39 -35.97 -6.29
N GLN A 1024 2.50 -36.60 -6.68
CA GLN A 1024 3.85 -36.05 -6.49
C GLN A 1024 4.11 -34.84 -7.41
N CYS A 1025 3.54 -34.84 -8.61
CA CYS A 1025 3.56 -33.69 -9.51
C CYS A 1025 2.77 -32.52 -8.91
N ALA A 1026 1.58 -32.80 -8.35
CA ALA A 1026 0.72 -31.80 -7.74
C ALA A 1026 1.38 -31.14 -6.52
N ASP A 1027 1.96 -31.94 -5.63
CA ASP A 1027 2.70 -31.43 -4.46
C ASP A 1027 3.92 -30.59 -4.87
N LEU A 1028 4.66 -31.01 -5.91
CA LEU A 1028 5.81 -30.25 -6.40
C LEU A 1028 5.39 -28.90 -6.98
N LEU A 1029 4.35 -28.88 -7.81
CA LEU A 1029 3.83 -27.64 -8.41
C LEU A 1029 3.22 -26.72 -7.36
N LEU A 1030 2.47 -27.25 -6.39
CA LEU A 1030 1.93 -26.46 -5.28
C LEU A 1030 3.06 -25.80 -4.49
N ASN A 1031 4.13 -26.53 -4.18
CA ASN A 1031 5.29 -25.95 -3.51
C ASN A 1031 5.94 -24.84 -4.34
N VAL A 1032 6.08 -25.00 -5.66
CA VAL A 1032 6.61 -23.94 -6.55
C VAL A 1032 5.72 -22.69 -6.51
N VAL A 1033 4.40 -22.87 -6.55
CA VAL A 1033 3.41 -21.80 -6.47
C VAL A 1033 3.49 -21.09 -5.12
N LEU A 1034 3.50 -21.82 -4.01
CA LEU A 1034 3.54 -21.24 -2.66
C LEU A 1034 4.89 -20.56 -2.37
N ASP A 1035 6.02 -21.12 -2.80
CA ASP A 1035 7.34 -20.48 -2.65
C ASP A 1035 7.42 -19.19 -3.48
N ALA A 1036 6.85 -19.19 -4.69
CA ALA A 1036 6.74 -17.98 -5.50
C ALA A 1036 5.87 -16.93 -4.81
N ALA A 1037 4.71 -17.31 -4.29
CA ALA A 1037 3.79 -16.41 -3.60
C ALA A 1037 4.42 -15.82 -2.33
N ALA A 1038 5.01 -16.67 -1.48
CA ALA A 1038 5.70 -16.23 -0.27
C ALA A 1038 6.86 -15.30 -0.56
N THR A 1039 7.59 -15.55 -1.66
CA THR A 1039 8.71 -14.71 -2.05
C THR A 1039 8.24 -13.32 -2.50
N VAL A 1040 7.20 -13.21 -3.33
CA VAL A 1040 6.72 -11.88 -3.78
C VAL A 1040 6.04 -11.09 -2.66
N LEU A 1041 5.45 -11.78 -1.69
CA LEU A 1041 4.80 -11.15 -0.53
C LEU A 1041 5.78 -10.84 0.62
N GLY A 1042 7.07 -11.12 0.44
CA GLY A 1042 8.08 -10.79 1.45
C GLY A 1042 8.16 -11.78 2.62
N HIS A 1043 7.40 -12.87 2.60
CA HIS A 1043 7.44 -13.89 3.65
C HIS A 1043 8.74 -14.69 3.63
N ARG A 1044 9.12 -15.22 4.80
CA ARG A 1044 10.32 -16.06 4.97
C ARG A 1044 10.09 -17.53 4.61
N SER A 1045 8.83 -17.95 4.43
CA SER A 1045 8.44 -19.35 4.22
C SER A 1045 7.15 -19.43 3.39
N ALA A 1046 7.06 -20.43 2.51
CA ALA A 1046 5.83 -20.83 1.81
C ALA A 1046 4.67 -21.18 2.75
N THR A 1047 4.97 -21.64 3.97
CA THR A 1047 3.95 -22.09 4.95
C THR A 1047 3.06 -20.98 5.50
N THR A 1048 3.38 -19.71 5.24
CA THR A 1048 2.53 -18.58 5.65
C THR A 1048 1.51 -18.20 4.59
N ILE A 1049 1.58 -18.81 3.40
CA ILE A 1049 0.60 -18.63 2.33
C ILE A 1049 -0.43 -19.74 2.45
N ASP A 1050 -1.69 -19.36 2.61
CA ASP A 1050 -2.77 -20.32 2.59
C ASP A 1050 -3.10 -20.67 1.13
N PRO A 1051 -2.98 -21.96 0.73
CA PRO A 1051 -3.21 -22.39 -0.66
C PRO A 1051 -4.66 -22.25 -1.12
N ASP A 1052 -5.60 -22.10 -0.19
CA ASP A 1052 -7.04 -22.07 -0.45
C ASP A 1052 -7.65 -20.66 -0.37
N ILE A 1053 -6.86 -19.67 0.09
CA ILE A 1053 -7.24 -18.25 0.11
C ILE A 1053 -6.85 -17.59 -1.23
N PRO A 1054 -7.68 -16.68 -1.79
CA PRO A 1054 -7.33 -15.92 -2.97
C PRO A 1054 -6.00 -15.18 -2.84
N PHE A 1055 -5.26 -15.02 -3.94
CA PHE A 1055 -3.98 -14.30 -3.95
C PHE A 1055 -4.11 -12.88 -3.38
N TRP A 1056 -5.20 -12.17 -3.69
CA TRP A 1056 -5.48 -10.80 -3.22
C TRP A 1056 -5.67 -10.72 -1.70
N ASP A 1057 -6.35 -11.71 -1.13
CA ASP A 1057 -6.57 -11.80 0.31
C ASP A 1057 -5.30 -12.24 1.06
N ASN A 1058 -4.37 -12.92 0.37
CA ASN A 1058 -3.00 -13.16 0.84
C ASN A 1058 -2.10 -11.90 0.73
N GLY A 1059 -2.62 -10.77 0.23
CA GLY A 1059 -1.90 -9.51 0.12
C GLY A 1059 -1.26 -9.24 -1.25
N PHE A 1060 -1.68 -9.96 -2.30
CA PHE A 1060 -1.23 -9.61 -3.65
C PHE A 1060 -1.74 -8.23 -4.06
N THR A 1061 -0.92 -7.54 -4.83
CA THR A 1061 -1.24 -6.33 -5.58
C THR A 1061 -1.07 -6.63 -7.07
N SER A 1062 -1.52 -5.74 -7.95
CA SER A 1062 -1.28 -5.88 -9.40
C SER A 1062 0.22 -5.96 -9.74
N LEU A 1063 1.08 -5.38 -8.90
CA LEU A 1063 2.53 -5.45 -9.03
C LEU A 1063 3.08 -6.82 -8.63
N THR A 1064 2.73 -7.31 -7.44
CA THR A 1064 3.23 -8.62 -6.96
C THR A 1064 2.67 -9.78 -7.80
N ALA A 1065 1.49 -9.61 -8.42
CA ALA A 1065 0.94 -10.53 -9.41
C ALA A 1065 1.85 -10.72 -10.65
N VAL A 1066 2.40 -9.62 -11.17
CA VAL A 1066 3.32 -9.63 -12.31
C VAL A 1066 4.65 -10.29 -11.94
N GLU A 1067 5.21 -9.93 -10.78
CA GLU A 1067 6.44 -10.53 -10.26
C GLU A 1067 6.28 -12.04 -10.02
N PHE A 1068 5.14 -12.43 -9.47
CA PHE A 1068 4.80 -13.80 -9.19
C PHE A 1068 4.75 -14.62 -10.48
N ARG A 1069 4.01 -14.14 -11.48
CA ARG A 1069 3.93 -14.76 -12.80
C ARG A 1069 5.30 -14.87 -13.47
N ASN A 1070 6.13 -13.83 -13.40
CA ASN A 1070 7.50 -13.86 -13.93
C ASN A 1070 8.34 -14.97 -13.28
N ARG A 1071 8.20 -15.15 -11.97
CA ARG A 1071 8.91 -16.19 -11.21
C ARG A 1071 8.44 -17.61 -11.55
N ILE A 1072 7.12 -17.80 -11.69
CA ILE A 1072 6.56 -19.09 -12.12
C ILE A 1072 7.02 -19.41 -13.54
N THR A 1073 6.98 -18.44 -14.45
CA THR A 1073 7.45 -18.60 -15.85
C THR A 1073 8.93 -18.97 -15.89
N GLY A 1074 9.78 -18.31 -15.10
CA GLY A 1074 11.21 -18.61 -15.03
C GLY A 1074 11.53 -20.01 -14.47
N THR A 1075 10.70 -20.51 -13.55
CA THR A 1075 10.90 -21.82 -12.91
C THR A 1075 10.36 -22.97 -13.74
N THR A 1076 9.17 -22.80 -14.31
CA THR A 1076 8.44 -23.87 -15.02
C THR A 1076 8.74 -23.88 -16.53
N GLY A 1077 9.17 -22.75 -17.09
CA GLY A 1077 9.29 -22.55 -18.54
C GLY A 1077 7.96 -22.32 -19.25
N LEU A 1078 6.82 -22.37 -18.54
CA LEU A 1078 5.49 -22.08 -19.09
C LEU A 1078 5.27 -20.58 -19.20
N ARG A 1079 4.70 -20.15 -20.33
CA ARG A 1079 4.27 -18.76 -20.49
C ARG A 1079 2.87 -18.60 -19.91
N LEU A 1080 2.76 -17.82 -18.84
CA LEU A 1080 1.49 -17.48 -18.22
C LEU A 1080 1.08 -16.05 -18.59
N ASN A 1081 -0.23 -15.79 -18.66
CA ASN A 1081 -0.77 -14.44 -18.79
C ASN A 1081 -0.68 -13.69 -17.45
N ALA A 1082 -0.56 -12.35 -17.46
CA ALA A 1082 -0.72 -11.51 -16.27
C ALA A 1082 -2.07 -11.72 -15.56
N ALA A 1083 -3.11 -12.07 -16.32
CA ALA A 1083 -4.44 -12.37 -15.80
C ALA A 1083 -4.52 -13.71 -15.03
N VAL A 1084 -3.48 -14.55 -15.03
CA VAL A 1084 -3.55 -15.92 -14.51
C VAL A 1084 -3.95 -16.00 -13.03
N VAL A 1085 -3.56 -15.01 -12.22
CA VAL A 1085 -3.95 -14.92 -10.79
C VAL A 1085 -5.37 -14.37 -10.58
N TYR A 1086 -6.00 -13.83 -11.63
CA TYR A 1086 -7.43 -13.49 -11.63
C TYR A 1086 -8.28 -14.67 -12.13
N GLU A 1087 -7.81 -15.35 -13.16
CA GLU A 1087 -8.45 -16.53 -13.74
C GLU A 1087 -8.36 -17.75 -12.81
N GLN A 1088 -7.23 -17.88 -12.10
CA GLN A 1088 -6.94 -18.91 -11.12
C GLN A 1088 -6.68 -18.25 -9.76
N PRO A 1089 -7.74 -17.86 -9.03
CA PRO A 1089 -7.65 -16.92 -7.92
C PRO A 1089 -6.89 -17.45 -6.70
N THR A 1090 -6.74 -18.77 -6.53
CA THR A 1090 -6.01 -19.37 -5.39
C THR A 1090 -4.75 -20.10 -5.85
N PRO A 1091 -3.73 -20.22 -4.98
CA PRO A 1091 -2.55 -21.06 -5.26
C PRO A 1091 -2.89 -22.49 -5.69
N ARG A 1092 -3.94 -23.08 -5.10
CA ARG A 1092 -4.40 -24.43 -5.46
C ARG A 1092 -5.01 -24.48 -6.86
N MET A 1093 -5.86 -23.52 -7.22
CA MET A 1093 -6.45 -23.44 -8.57
C MET A 1093 -5.37 -23.25 -9.63
N LEU A 1094 -4.39 -22.38 -9.37
CA LEU A 1094 -3.27 -22.19 -10.29
C LEU A 1094 -2.45 -23.48 -10.43
N THR A 1095 -2.20 -24.19 -9.35
CA THR A 1095 -1.50 -25.48 -9.38
C THR A 1095 -2.20 -26.49 -10.28
N ASN A 1096 -3.52 -26.60 -10.17
CA ASN A 1096 -4.33 -27.49 -11.02
C ASN A 1096 -4.26 -27.10 -12.50
N HIS A 1097 -4.36 -25.80 -12.79
CA HIS A 1097 -4.21 -25.29 -14.16
C HIS A 1097 -2.83 -25.58 -14.75
N LEU A 1098 -1.76 -25.45 -13.94
CA LEU A 1098 -0.40 -25.78 -14.36
C LEU A 1098 -0.23 -27.28 -14.61
N LEU A 1099 -0.85 -28.15 -13.80
CA LEU A 1099 -0.87 -29.60 -13.99
C LEU A 1099 -1.51 -29.97 -15.33
N GLU A 1100 -2.70 -29.44 -15.61
CA GLU A 1100 -3.42 -29.66 -16.87
C GLU A 1100 -2.58 -29.24 -18.08
N THR A 1101 -1.85 -28.12 -17.96
CA THR A 1101 -1.07 -27.55 -19.05
C THR A 1101 0.26 -28.29 -19.28
N LEU A 1102 0.92 -28.77 -18.22
CA LEU A 1102 2.23 -29.43 -18.30
C LEU A 1102 2.15 -30.93 -18.52
N SER A 1103 1.04 -31.56 -18.13
CA SER A 1103 0.88 -33.01 -18.22
C SER A 1103 -0.59 -33.38 -18.41
N PRO A 1104 -1.12 -33.21 -19.64
CA PRO A 1104 -2.53 -33.48 -19.96
C PRO A 1104 -2.98 -34.92 -19.61
N GLU A 1105 -2.04 -35.85 -19.54
CA GLU A 1105 -2.22 -37.26 -19.18
C GLU A 1105 -2.55 -37.51 -17.70
N PHE A 1106 -2.43 -36.51 -16.82
CA PHE A 1106 -2.82 -36.60 -15.40
C PHE A 1106 -4.11 -35.82 -15.06
N ALA A 1107 -4.72 -35.10 -16.01
CA ALA A 1107 -5.88 -34.24 -15.77
C ALA A 1107 -7.23 -34.99 -15.61
N THR A 1108 -7.26 -36.31 -15.79
CA THR A 1108 -8.49 -37.14 -15.76
C THR A 1108 -8.46 -38.26 -14.72
N ALA A 1109 -7.76 -38.08 -13.60
CA ALA A 1109 -7.75 -39.04 -12.49
C ALA A 1109 -8.52 -38.52 -11.28
#